data_AF-A0AAQ4PJC1-F1
#
_entry.id   AF-A0AAQ4PJC1-F1
#
_cell.length_a   1.000
_cell.length_b   1.000
_cell.length_c   1.000
_cell.angle_alpha   90.00
_cell.angle_beta   90.00
_cell.angle_gamma   90.00
#
_symmetry.space_group_name_H-M   'P 1'
#
loop_
_entity.id
_entity.type
_entity.pdbx_description
1 polymer ?
#
loop_
_entity_poly.entity_id
_entity_poly.type
_entity_poly.pdbx_seq_one_letter_code
_entity_poly.pdbx_strand_id
1 'polypeptide(L)'
;MAANAGSMFQYWKRFDLQQLQKELDATATQLANRQDESEQSRKKLIDLSREFKKSTPEDFRKQVAPLLKSFQGEIDALSKRSKEAEAAFLNVYKKIIDVPDPVPVLELAQQLQLKLQRMHDIETENTKLRETLEDYNKEFAEVKNQEVTIKALKEKIREYEQSLKNQAENLAQEKQLQLHNDYAEKERKLQESQDSMSSRLEEAEHKAQSLQTALETTQAELFDLKTKYDEESTAKADEIEMVMTDLERANQRAETAQRETESLREQLSSTNLSQLGSPADADTDTEQQAEAASHSSLEAELRAKERETAQLVEDVQRLQASLTKLRETTSSQITQLEQQLSSKTAVLKELEDKLQKQTDYEEVKKELSILKSMEFGTSDSVQDSSKPLEVLLLERNRSLQSESAALRIANTELSGRYSELQVEFSSAVRTSGEQKELILKLEHDLSTIQAMSSLPRPDADGSEVSNMGNIPDPIKEASAMFTGSGLGPHAELPQGQMDSLLSIISSQRERFRSRNQELEVENRSMQQTMQALQNELDSLRADNIKLYEKIKFLQSYPGKAGGSDDTVMRYSSQYEERLDPFASFSKKERQRRYLSLSPWDKATLSLGRGILSNKMARTVAFFYTLFLHCLVFLVLYKTAWSESIGRDCSAFCAKKYSDHLHRFHENDQNL
;
A
#
# COMPACT_ATOMS: atom_id res chain seq x y z
N MET A 1 -8.29 -54.84 37.80
CA MET A 1 -7.88 -54.93 36.38
C MET A 1 -8.52 -56.17 35.79
N ALA A 2 -9.51 -56.04 34.90
CA ALA A 2 -10.03 -57.18 34.15
C ALA A 2 -9.05 -57.50 33.01
N ALA A 3 -8.72 -58.78 32.82
CA ALA A 3 -7.87 -59.18 31.70
C ALA A 3 -8.60 -58.95 30.37
N ASN A 4 -7.92 -58.36 29.40
CA ASN A 4 -8.47 -58.15 28.06
C ASN A 4 -8.77 -59.53 27.41
N ALA A 5 -9.90 -59.67 26.70
CA ALA A 5 -10.22 -60.89 25.95
C ALA A 5 -9.05 -61.35 25.05
N GLY A 6 -8.35 -60.40 24.42
CA GLY A 6 -7.15 -60.67 23.64
C GLY A 6 -5.97 -61.23 24.45
N SER A 7 -5.75 -60.78 25.70
CA SER A 7 -4.69 -61.34 26.55
C SER A 7 -5.06 -62.70 27.13
N MET A 8 -6.36 -62.93 27.42
CA MET A 8 -6.85 -64.25 27.81
C MET A 8 -6.75 -65.27 26.67
N PHE A 9 -7.12 -64.90 25.45
CA PHE A 9 -6.93 -65.73 24.25
C PHE A 9 -5.45 -66.13 24.07
N GLN A 10 -4.53 -65.16 24.14
CA GLN A 10 -3.09 -65.42 24.00
C GLN A 10 -2.53 -66.31 25.12
N TYR A 11 -3.05 -66.19 26.35
CA TYR A 11 -2.68 -67.07 27.45
C TYR A 11 -3.12 -68.51 27.19
N TRP A 12 -4.41 -68.74 26.94
CA TRP A 12 -4.95 -70.10 26.74
C TRP A 12 -4.38 -70.78 25.49
N LYS A 13 -4.14 -70.02 24.42
CA LYS A 13 -3.47 -70.53 23.20
C LYS A 13 -2.02 -70.96 23.43
N ARG A 14 -1.32 -70.38 24.41
CA ARG A 14 0.04 -70.79 24.82
C ARG A 14 0.04 -71.89 25.86
N PHE A 15 -1.01 -71.97 26.68
CA PHE A 15 -1.19 -73.02 27.68
C PHE A 15 -1.47 -74.39 27.05
N ASP A 16 -2.11 -74.41 25.86
CA ASP A 16 -2.41 -75.62 25.07
C ASP A 16 -3.04 -76.74 25.91
N LEU A 17 -4.27 -76.47 26.37
CA LEU A 17 -5.04 -77.41 27.19
C LEU A 17 -5.20 -78.77 26.50
N GLN A 18 -5.32 -78.80 25.17
CA GLN A 18 -5.47 -80.04 24.41
C GLN A 18 -4.20 -80.90 24.46
N GLN A 19 -3.02 -80.29 24.38
CA GLN A 19 -1.76 -81.01 24.53
C GLN A 19 -1.59 -81.53 25.97
N LEU A 20 -1.88 -80.69 26.97
CA LEU A 20 -1.85 -81.11 28.38
C LEU A 20 -2.82 -82.27 28.67
N GLN A 21 -4.04 -82.24 28.11
CA GLN A 21 -5.02 -83.32 28.23
C GLN A 21 -4.49 -84.65 27.67
N LYS A 22 -3.87 -84.63 26.48
CA LYS A 22 -3.26 -85.83 25.86
C LYS A 22 -2.09 -86.39 26.70
N GLU A 23 -1.26 -85.52 27.28
CA GLU A 23 -0.16 -85.93 28.14
C GLU A 23 -0.65 -86.54 29.45
N LEU A 24 -1.73 -85.99 30.03
CA LEU A 24 -2.37 -86.54 31.22
C LEU A 24 -3.08 -87.88 30.93
N ASP A 25 -3.77 -88.02 29.79
CA ASP A 25 -4.36 -89.29 29.33
C ASP A 25 -3.31 -90.39 29.17
N ALA A 26 -2.19 -90.08 28.50
CA ALA A 26 -1.08 -91.00 28.31
C ALA A 26 -0.47 -91.41 29.67
N THR A 27 -0.33 -90.45 30.59
CA THR A 27 0.18 -90.69 31.95
C THR A 27 -0.79 -91.55 32.77
N ALA A 28 -2.11 -91.29 32.71
CA ALA A 28 -3.13 -92.08 33.37
C ALA A 28 -3.16 -93.53 32.85
N THR A 29 -3.02 -93.72 31.53
CA THR A 29 -2.93 -95.04 30.90
C THR A 29 -1.69 -95.81 31.36
N GLN A 30 -0.53 -95.15 31.41
CA GLN A 30 0.70 -95.74 31.95
C GLN A 30 0.59 -96.06 33.44
N LEU A 31 -0.15 -95.25 34.20
CA LEU A 31 -0.36 -95.46 35.63
C LEU A 31 -1.18 -96.73 35.91
N ALA A 32 -2.24 -96.98 35.14
CA ALA A 32 -3.03 -98.21 35.24
C ALA A 32 -2.15 -99.45 34.97
N ASN A 33 -1.34 -99.44 33.90
CA ASN A 33 -0.41 -100.54 33.60
C ASN A 33 0.59 -100.77 34.74
N ARG A 34 1.14 -99.70 35.35
CA ARG A 34 2.06 -99.80 36.50
C ARG A 34 1.38 -100.30 37.77
N GLN A 35 0.11 -99.99 37.99
CA GLN A 35 -0.67 -100.56 39.10
C GLN A 35 -0.77 -102.08 38.94
N ASP A 36 -1.17 -102.58 37.76
CA ASP A 36 -1.26 -104.01 37.47
C ASP A 36 0.10 -104.73 37.61
N GLU A 37 1.17 -104.15 37.07
CA GLU A 37 2.54 -104.67 37.20
C GLU A 37 3.01 -104.74 38.66
N SER A 38 2.69 -103.71 39.45
CA SER A 38 3.03 -103.62 40.88
C SER A 38 2.27 -104.67 41.70
N GLU A 39 0.97 -104.85 41.47
CA GLU A 39 0.17 -105.87 42.16
C GLU A 39 0.60 -107.30 41.80
N GLN A 40 0.91 -107.56 40.52
CA GLN A 40 1.50 -108.83 40.09
C GLN A 40 2.88 -109.08 40.73
N SER A 41 3.73 -108.06 40.81
CA SER A 41 5.07 -108.17 41.40
C SER A 41 5.01 -108.40 42.91
N ARG A 42 4.11 -107.71 43.61
CA ARG A 42 3.83 -107.93 45.03
C ARG A 42 3.32 -109.35 45.29
N LYS A 43 2.44 -109.89 44.44
CA LYS A 43 1.98 -111.29 44.52
C LYS A 43 3.14 -112.28 44.36
N LYS A 44 4.00 -112.11 43.35
CA LYS A 44 5.21 -112.92 43.13
C LYS A 44 6.14 -112.91 44.36
N LEU A 45 6.38 -111.73 44.96
CA LEU A 45 7.19 -111.60 46.19
C LEU A 45 6.56 -112.31 47.40
N ILE A 46 5.24 -112.27 47.55
CA ILE A 46 4.52 -113.00 48.61
C ILE A 46 4.69 -114.52 48.43
N ASP A 47 4.55 -115.02 47.20
CA ASP A 47 4.68 -116.45 46.92
C ASP A 47 6.12 -116.95 47.08
N LEU A 48 7.13 -116.21 46.62
CA LEU A 48 8.55 -116.48 46.90
C LEU A 48 8.86 -116.46 48.42
N SER A 49 8.29 -115.51 49.17
CA SER A 49 8.45 -115.44 50.63
C SER A 49 7.82 -116.65 51.34
N ARG A 50 6.70 -117.18 50.83
CA ARG A 50 6.08 -118.43 51.32
C ARG A 50 6.92 -119.64 50.98
N GLU A 51 7.46 -119.72 49.77
CA GLU A 51 8.32 -120.82 49.33
C GLU A 51 9.62 -120.89 50.13
N PHE A 52 10.31 -119.75 50.29
CA PHE A 52 11.48 -119.62 51.17
C PHE A 52 11.19 -120.09 52.60
N LYS A 53 10.02 -119.74 53.17
CA LYS A 53 9.62 -120.21 54.50
C LYS A 53 9.36 -121.73 54.58
N LYS A 54 9.06 -122.40 53.47
CA LYS A 54 8.85 -123.87 53.41
C LYS A 54 10.15 -124.64 53.20
N SER A 55 11.06 -124.16 52.36
CA SER A 55 12.28 -124.89 51.94
C SER A 55 13.47 -124.73 52.89
N THR A 56 13.42 -123.77 53.81
CA THR A 56 14.58 -123.34 54.62
C THR A 56 14.63 -124.00 56.02
N PRO A 57 15.83 -124.30 56.57
CA PRO A 57 15.98 -124.75 57.96
C PRO A 57 15.46 -123.76 59.01
N GLU A 58 15.03 -124.25 60.17
CA GLU A 58 14.30 -123.44 61.15
C GLU A 58 15.15 -122.36 61.84
N ASP A 59 16.43 -122.63 62.13
CA ASP A 59 17.29 -121.67 62.80
C ASP A 59 17.67 -120.48 61.91
N PHE A 60 17.85 -120.73 60.60
CA PHE A 60 18.02 -119.67 59.61
C PHE A 60 16.73 -118.86 59.41
N ARG A 61 15.55 -119.51 59.43
CA ARG A 61 14.25 -118.81 59.45
C ARG A 61 14.14 -117.82 60.62
N LYS A 62 14.59 -118.20 61.83
CA LYS A 62 14.56 -117.33 63.02
C LYS A 62 15.43 -116.08 62.84
N GLN A 63 16.61 -116.21 62.22
CA GLN A 63 17.52 -115.08 61.95
C GLN A 63 17.00 -114.15 60.84
N VAL A 64 16.39 -114.69 59.78
CA VAL A 64 15.94 -113.92 58.61
C VAL A 64 14.53 -113.32 58.79
N ALA A 65 13.71 -113.86 59.69
CA ALA A 65 12.33 -113.39 59.90
C ALA A 65 12.19 -111.88 60.26
N PRO A 66 13.03 -111.27 61.12
CA PRO A 66 12.97 -109.83 61.38
C PRO A 66 13.25 -109.00 60.13
N LEU A 67 14.24 -109.41 59.32
CA LEU A 67 14.62 -108.73 58.08
C LEU A 67 13.49 -108.80 57.04
N LEU A 68 12.90 -109.97 56.82
CA LEU A 68 11.73 -110.13 55.93
C LEU A 68 10.54 -109.28 56.40
N LYS A 69 10.31 -109.18 57.71
CA LYS A 69 9.24 -108.35 58.26
C LYS A 69 9.51 -106.85 58.07
N SER A 70 10.77 -106.42 58.17
CA SER A 70 11.17 -105.04 57.89
C SER A 70 11.02 -104.68 56.41
N PHE A 71 11.47 -105.54 55.49
CA PHE A 71 11.25 -105.35 54.05
C PHE A 71 9.76 -105.35 53.68
N GLN A 72 8.96 -106.23 54.29
CA GLN A 72 7.50 -106.21 54.10
C GLN A 72 6.89 -104.88 54.55
N GLY A 73 7.29 -104.37 55.73
CA GLY A 73 6.81 -103.07 56.24
C GLY A 73 7.15 -101.90 55.30
N GLU A 74 8.37 -101.87 54.76
CA GLU A 74 8.77 -100.83 53.80
C GLU A 74 8.04 -100.95 52.46
N ILE A 75 7.86 -102.17 51.94
CA ILE A 75 7.07 -102.42 50.71
C ILE A 75 5.61 -102.00 50.90
N ASP A 76 5.01 -102.30 52.05
CA ASP A 76 3.63 -101.92 52.37
C ASP A 76 3.48 -100.39 52.55
N ALA A 77 4.46 -99.73 53.18
CA ALA A 77 4.51 -98.27 53.30
C ALA A 77 4.71 -97.56 51.94
N LEU A 78 5.63 -98.06 51.12
CA LEU A 78 5.85 -97.59 49.75
C LEU A 78 4.60 -97.78 48.88
N SER A 79 3.95 -98.94 48.98
CA SER A 79 2.69 -99.24 48.27
C SER A 79 1.58 -98.26 48.68
N LYS A 80 1.46 -97.95 49.99
CA LYS A 80 0.49 -96.97 50.48
C LYS A 80 0.76 -95.57 49.92
N ARG A 81 2.00 -95.09 49.99
CA ARG A 81 2.41 -93.78 49.45
C ARG A 81 2.20 -93.70 47.94
N SER A 82 2.46 -94.78 47.20
CA SER A 82 2.20 -94.86 45.76
C SER A 82 0.70 -94.72 45.46
N LYS A 83 -0.15 -95.50 46.13
CA LYS A 83 -1.61 -95.44 45.96
C LYS A 83 -2.20 -94.08 46.35
N GLU A 84 -1.65 -93.40 47.35
CA GLU A 84 -2.05 -92.03 47.73
C GLU A 84 -1.66 -91.01 46.65
N ALA A 85 -0.44 -91.10 46.09
CA ALA A 85 0.00 -90.23 44.99
C ALA A 85 -0.77 -90.50 43.67
N GLU A 86 -1.02 -91.76 43.35
CA GLU A 86 -1.85 -92.20 42.22
C GLU A 86 -3.28 -91.66 42.33
N ALA A 87 -3.90 -91.79 43.51
CA ALA A 87 -5.24 -91.25 43.76
C ALA A 87 -5.27 -89.71 43.66
N ALA A 88 -4.24 -89.02 44.16
CA ALA A 88 -4.12 -87.57 44.03
C ALA A 88 -4.00 -87.13 42.55
N PHE A 89 -3.16 -87.81 41.76
CA PHE A 89 -3.05 -87.58 40.32
C PHE A 89 -4.39 -87.81 39.60
N LEU A 90 -5.03 -88.96 39.82
CA LEU A 90 -6.31 -89.30 39.17
C LEU A 90 -7.43 -88.32 39.54
N ASN A 91 -7.42 -87.76 40.75
CA ASN A 91 -8.38 -86.73 41.17
C ASN A 91 -8.17 -85.38 40.47
N VAL A 92 -6.94 -85.03 40.10
CA VAL A 92 -6.64 -83.82 39.30
C VAL A 92 -6.95 -84.08 37.82
N TYR A 93 -6.50 -85.22 37.28
CA TYR A 93 -6.75 -85.65 35.90
C TYR A 93 -8.25 -85.61 35.54
N LYS A 94 -9.11 -86.25 36.35
CA LYS A 94 -10.58 -86.25 36.16
C LYS A 94 -11.21 -84.86 36.09
N LYS A 95 -10.60 -83.84 36.72
CA LYS A 95 -11.09 -82.46 36.69
C LYS A 95 -10.63 -81.66 35.47
N ILE A 96 -9.59 -82.13 34.77
CA ILE A 96 -8.98 -81.43 33.64
C ILE A 96 -9.40 -82.06 32.31
N ILE A 97 -9.58 -83.38 32.25
CA ILE A 97 -9.85 -84.08 30.98
C ILE A 97 -11.20 -83.71 30.35
N ASP A 98 -12.24 -83.51 31.16
CA ASP A 98 -13.58 -83.15 30.68
C ASP A 98 -13.74 -81.63 30.39
N VAL A 99 -12.69 -80.82 30.56
CA VAL A 99 -12.77 -79.36 30.38
C VAL A 99 -12.70 -79.02 28.88
N PRO A 100 -13.71 -78.34 28.30
CA PRO A 100 -13.65 -77.92 26.91
C PRO A 100 -12.60 -76.82 26.71
N ASP A 101 -11.91 -76.87 25.57
CA ASP A 101 -10.92 -75.87 25.19
C ASP A 101 -11.56 -74.46 25.08
N PRO A 102 -11.11 -73.46 25.87
CA PRO A 102 -11.66 -72.11 25.81
C PRO A 102 -11.15 -71.29 24.62
N VAL A 103 -10.09 -71.73 23.91
CA VAL A 103 -9.45 -70.97 22.83
C VAL A 103 -10.43 -70.58 21.70
N PRO A 104 -11.30 -71.45 21.17
CA PRO A 104 -12.23 -71.08 20.08
C PRO A 104 -13.26 -70.02 20.48
N VAL A 105 -13.75 -70.07 21.72
CA VAL A 105 -14.72 -69.09 22.25
C VAL A 105 -14.04 -67.73 22.48
N LEU A 106 -12.81 -67.75 23.02
CA LEU A 106 -12.01 -66.54 23.21
C LEU A 106 -11.59 -65.91 21.87
N GLU A 107 -11.33 -66.71 20.83
CA GLU A 107 -11.06 -66.23 19.48
C GLU A 107 -12.27 -65.50 18.89
N LEU A 108 -13.46 -66.11 18.96
CA LEU A 108 -14.70 -65.49 18.50
C LEU A 108 -15.00 -64.19 19.27
N ALA A 109 -14.81 -64.18 20.59
CA ALA A 109 -14.95 -62.98 21.41
C ALA A 109 -13.95 -61.87 20.99
N GLN A 110 -12.69 -62.21 20.70
CA GLN A 110 -11.71 -61.26 20.19
C GLN A 110 -12.10 -60.71 18.81
N GLN A 111 -12.58 -61.56 17.90
CA GLN A 111 -13.05 -61.13 16.58
C GLN A 111 -14.28 -60.22 16.67
N LEU A 112 -15.22 -60.51 17.56
CA LEU A 112 -16.39 -59.66 17.82
C LEU A 112 -15.99 -58.31 18.43
N GLN A 113 -15.06 -58.29 19.39
CA GLN A 113 -14.52 -57.06 19.96
C GLN A 113 -13.88 -56.15 18.89
N LEU A 114 -13.10 -56.73 17.98
CA LEU A 114 -12.48 -55.99 16.86
C LEU A 114 -13.51 -55.47 15.86
N LYS A 115 -14.59 -56.23 15.59
CA LYS A 115 -15.71 -55.77 14.74
C LYS A 115 -16.49 -54.62 15.41
N LEU A 116 -16.75 -54.73 16.71
CA LEU A 116 -17.46 -53.69 17.48
C LEU A 116 -16.65 -52.39 17.54
N GLN A 117 -15.33 -52.48 17.74
CA GLN A 117 -14.45 -51.30 17.68
C GLN A 117 -14.53 -50.60 16.31
N ARG A 118 -14.37 -51.35 15.20
CA ARG A 118 -14.50 -50.79 13.85
C ARG A 118 -15.88 -50.20 13.57
N MET A 119 -16.95 -50.81 14.10
CA MET A 119 -18.31 -50.28 13.97
C MET A 119 -18.42 -48.91 14.65
N HIS A 120 -17.88 -48.79 15.86
CA HIS A 120 -17.85 -47.52 16.60
C HIS A 120 -16.99 -46.47 15.88
N ASP A 121 -15.81 -46.83 15.38
CA ASP A 121 -14.96 -45.93 14.60
C ASP A 121 -15.74 -45.35 13.39
N ILE A 122 -16.39 -46.22 12.60
CA ILE A 122 -17.22 -45.84 11.44
C ILE A 122 -18.44 -45.01 11.86
N GLU A 123 -19.07 -45.32 12.99
CA GLU A 123 -20.20 -44.54 13.52
C GLU A 123 -19.76 -43.11 13.88
N THR A 124 -18.61 -42.94 14.56
CA THR A 124 -18.06 -41.61 14.87
C THR A 124 -17.55 -40.84 13.65
N GLU A 125 -17.13 -41.55 12.59
CA GLU A 125 -16.84 -40.92 11.29
C GLU A 125 -18.14 -40.46 10.62
N ASN A 126 -19.21 -41.27 10.67
CA ASN A 126 -20.49 -40.92 10.07
C ASN A 126 -21.16 -39.73 10.76
N THR A 127 -21.06 -39.59 12.09
CA THR A 127 -21.57 -38.41 12.80
C THR A 127 -20.80 -37.15 12.41
N LYS A 128 -19.46 -37.19 12.40
CA LYS A 128 -18.61 -36.06 11.96
C LYS A 128 -18.90 -35.66 10.51
N LEU A 129 -19.07 -36.63 9.62
CA LEU A 129 -19.42 -36.34 8.22
C LEU A 129 -20.79 -35.66 8.11
N ARG A 130 -21.79 -36.05 8.92
CA ARG A 130 -23.09 -35.37 8.98
C ARG A 130 -22.97 -33.95 9.52
N GLU A 131 -22.20 -33.73 10.58
CA GLU A 131 -21.93 -32.41 11.16
C GLU A 131 -21.28 -31.49 10.10
N THR A 132 -20.21 -31.93 9.43
CA THR A 132 -19.57 -31.14 8.36
C THR A 132 -20.50 -30.86 7.17
N LEU A 133 -21.40 -31.78 6.82
CA LEU A 133 -22.41 -31.53 5.78
C LEU A 133 -23.48 -30.53 6.25
N GLU A 134 -23.87 -30.54 7.53
CA GLU A 134 -24.79 -29.54 8.07
C GLU A 134 -24.15 -28.14 8.06
N ASP A 135 -22.88 -28.04 8.45
CA ASP A 135 -22.15 -26.76 8.46
C ASP A 135 -21.92 -26.22 7.04
N TYR A 136 -21.54 -27.06 6.07
CA TYR A 136 -21.50 -26.64 4.66
C TYR A 136 -22.87 -26.19 4.12
N ASN A 137 -23.98 -26.78 4.58
CA ASN A 137 -25.32 -26.31 4.20
C ASN A 137 -25.66 -24.94 4.84
N LYS A 138 -25.17 -24.64 6.04
CA LYS A 138 -25.29 -23.31 6.68
C LYS A 138 -24.47 -22.27 5.91
N GLU A 139 -23.20 -22.55 5.64
CA GLU A 139 -22.33 -21.68 4.82
C GLU A 139 -22.95 -21.40 3.44
N PHE A 140 -23.51 -22.43 2.77
CA PHE A 140 -24.18 -22.25 1.48
C PHE A 140 -25.43 -21.36 1.57
N ALA A 141 -26.20 -21.45 2.66
CA ALA A 141 -27.34 -20.57 2.91
C ALA A 141 -26.90 -19.11 3.16
N GLU A 142 -25.80 -18.90 3.88
CA GLU A 142 -25.21 -17.58 4.11
C GLU A 142 -24.67 -16.96 2.82
N VAL A 143 -23.91 -17.69 2.01
CA VAL A 143 -23.42 -17.23 0.70
C VAL A 143 -24.58 -16.86 -0.22
N LYS A 144 -25.66 -17.65 -0.22
CA LYS A 144 -26.87 -17.34 -1.00
C LYS A 144 -27.58 -16.06 -0.50
N ASN A 145 -27.56 -15.78 0.80
CA ASN A 145 -28.07 -14.54 1.37
C ASN A 145 -27.20 -13.34 0.95
N GLN A 146 -25.86 -13.48 1.05
CA GLN A 146 -24.91 -12.48 0.58
C GLN A 146 -25.09 -12.16 -0.92
N GLU A 147 -25.41 -13.14 -1.76
CA GLU A 147 -25.72 -12.91 -3.19
C GLU A 147 -26.94 -11.98 -3.38
N VAL A 148 -27.95 -12.08 -2.52
CA VAL A 148 -29.11 -11.16 -2.52
C VAL A 148 -28.69 -9.76 -2.09
N THR A 149 -27.87 -9.63 -1.04
CA THR A 149 -27.31 -8.33 -0.61
C THR A 149 -26.47 -7.69 -1.72
N ILE A 150 -25.61 -8.45 -2.40
CA ILE A 150 -24.78 -7.99 -3.51
C ILE A 150 -25.65 -7.52 -4.68
N LYS A 151 -26.74 -8.21 -5.00
CA LYS A 151 -27.70 -7.76 -6.04
C LYS A 151 -28.37 -6.44 -5.66
N ALA A 152 -28.83 -6.29 -4.43
CA ALA A 152 -29.43 -5.04 -3.94
C ALA A 152 -28.43 -3.86 -3.95
N LEU A 153 -27.18 -4.09 -3.54
CA LEU A 153 -26.12 -3.07 -3.60
C LEU A 153 -25.75 -2.69 -5.03
N LYS A 154 -25.69 -3.65 -5.96
CA LYS A 154 -25.45 -3.38 -7.38
C LYS A 154 -26.57 -2.56 -8.02
N GLU A 155 -27.82 -2.85 -7.70
CA GLU A 155 -28.94 -2.05 -8.21
C GLU A 155 -28.90 -0.62 -7.65
N LYS A 156 -28.60 -0.46 -6.35
CA LYS A 156 -28.45 0.87 -5.73
C LYS A 156 -27.29 1.68 -6.33
N ILE A 157 -26.19 1.03 -6.70
CA ILE A 157 -25.09 1.68 -7.45
C ILE A 157 -25.59 2.13 -8.83
N ARG A 158 -26.31 1.27 -9.55
CA ARG A 158 -26.90 1.57 -10.87
C ARG A 158 -27.89 2.76 -10.80
N GLU A 159 -28.71 2.82 -9.76
CA GLU A 159 -29.61 3.95 -9.49
C GLU A 159 -28.84 5.26 -9.25
N TYR A 160 -27.77 5.23 -8.45
CA TYR A 160 -26.92 6.41 -8.24
C TYR A 160 -26.17 6.84 -9.49
N GLU A 161 -25.61 5.91 -10.26
CA GLU A 161 -24.95 6.18 -11.54
C GLU A 161 -25.93 6.83 -12.55
N GLN A 162 -27.14 6.30 -12.67
CA GLN A 162 -28.18 6.87 -13.53
C GLN A 162 -28.63 8.26 -13.03
N SER A 163 -28.75 8.46 -11.72
CA SER A 163 -29.11 9.75 -11.12
C SER A 163 -28.03 10.81 -11.38
N LEU A 164 -26.75 10.47 -11.17
CA LEU A 164 -25.60 11.32 -11.48
C LEU A 164 -25.53 11.65 -12.97
N LYS A 165 -25.75 10.66 -13.85
CA LYS A 165 -25.78 10.88 -15.29
C LYS A 165 -26.90 11.86 -15.70
N ASN A 166 -28.11 11.66 -15.17
CA ASN A 166 -29.24 12.56 -15.43
C ASN A 166 -28.97 13.99 -14.91
N GLN A 167 -28.35 14.13 -13.74
CA GLN A 167 -27.94 15.45 -13.21
C GLN A 167 -26.88 16.13 -14.10
N ALA A 168 -25.88 15.38 -14.57
CA ALA A 168 -24.86 15.90 -15.48
C ALA A 168 -25.43 16.28 -16.85
N GLU A 169 -26.34 15.47 -17.42
CA GLU A 169 -27.04 15.79 -18.67
C GLU A 169 -27.92 17.04 -18.52
N ASN A 170 -28.67 17.17 -17.42
CA ASN A 170 -29.48 18.35 -17.13
C ASN A 170 -28.63 19.62 -16.97
N LEU A 171 -27.53 19.55 -16.21
CA LEU A 171 -26.60 20.68 -16.03
C LEU A 171 -25.95 21.09 -17.36
N ALA A 172 -25.58 20.12 -18.21
CA ALA A 172 -25.04 20.38 -19.53
C ALA A 172 -26.06 21.05 -20.45
N GLN A 173 -27.33 20.58 -20.44
CA GLN A 173 -28.42 21.21 -21.20
C GLN A 173 -28.70 22.64 -20.71
N GLU A 174 -28.72 22.87 -19.39
CA GLU A 174 -28.89 24.22 -18.82
C GLU A 174 -27.77 25.16 -19.24
N LYS A 175 -26.51 24.69 -19.19
CA LYS A 175 -25.35 25.48 -19.64
C LYS A 175 -25.35 25.72 -21.15
N GLN A 176 -25.79 24.76 -21.95
CA GLN A 176 -25.96 24.93 -23.40
C GLN A 176 -27.05 25.98 -23.71
N LEU A 177 -28.16 25.97 -22.97
CA LEU A 177 -29.24 26.96 -23.11
C LEU A 177 -28.78 28.36 -22.67
N GLN A 178 -28.03 28.47 -21.57
CA GLN A 178 -27.43 29.73 -21.11
C GLN A 178 -26.49 30.31 -22.18
N LEU A 179 -25.54 29.51 -22.69
CA LEU A 179 -24.64 29.94 -23.76
C LEU A 179 -25.39 30.35 -25.03
N HIS A 180 -26.42 29.60 -25.44
CA HIS A 180 -27.24 29.95 -26.60
C HIS A 180 -27.93 31.31 -26.41
N ASN A 181 -28.48 31.59 -25.23
CA ASN A 181 -29.10 32.88 -24.92
C ASN A 181 -28.07 34.01 -24.87
N ASP A 182 -26.90 33.79 -24.27
CA ASP A 182 -25.79 34.78 -24.25
C ASP A 182 -25.30 35.13 -25.66
N TYR A 183 -25.22 34.13 -26.55
CA TYR A 183 -24.85 34.36 -27.96
C TYR A 183 -25.96 35.11 -28.71
N ALA A 184 -27.23 34.72 -28.54
CA ALA A 184 -28.36 35.42 -29.17
C ALA A 184 -28.48 36.88 -28.68
N GLU A 185 -28.22 37.17 -27.41
CA GLU A 185 -28.23 38.55 -26.89
C GLU A 185 -27.03 39.37 -27.42
N LYS A 186 -25.85 38.75 -27.56
CA LYS A 186 -24.68 39.39 -28.20
C LYS A 186 -24.92 39.67 -29.68
N GLU A 187 -25.50 38.72 -30.40
CA GLU A 187 -25.89 38.88 -31.81
C GLU A 187 -26.90 40.02 -31.96
N ARG A 188 -27.93 40.06 -31.12
CA ARG A 188 -28.92 41.16 -31.11
C ARG A 188 -28.28 42.52 -30.83
N LYS A 189 -27.36 42.62 -29.86
CA LYS A 189 -26.62 43.87 -29.54
C LYS A 189 -25.69 44.31 -30.67
N LEU A 190 -25.04 43.36 -31.35
CA LEU A 190 -24.22 43.64 -32.52
C LEU A 190 -25.08 44.13 -33.69
N GLN A 191 -26.23 43.51 -33.93
CA GLN A 191 -27.19 43.97 -34.94
C GLN A 191 -27.73 45.37 -34.61
N GLU A 192 -28.19 45.63 -33.38
CA GLU A 192 -28.63 46.96 -32.93
C GLU A 192 -27.53 48.02 -33.12
N SER A 193 -26.27 47.68 -32.84
CA SER A 193 -25.14 48.58 -33.06
C SER A 193 -24.80 48.77 -34.54
N GLN A 194 -24.96 47.73 -35.37
CA GLN A 194 -24.74 47.80 -36.81
C GLN A 194 -25.80 48.66 -37.48
N ASP A 195 -27.08 48.47 -37.14
CA ASP A 195 -28.21 49.24 -37.64
C ASP A 195 -28.07 50.73 -37.24
N SER A 196 -27.67 50.99 -35.98
CA SER A 196 -27.39 52.37 -35.51
C SER A 196 -26.21 53.02 -36.25
N MET A 197 -25.16 52.26 -36.57
CA MET A 197 -24.04 52.77 -37.37
C MET A 197 -24.40 52.97 -38.83
N SER A 198 -25.25 52.10 -39.42
CA SER A 198 -25.78 52.27 -40.78
C SER A 198 -26.62 53.53 -40.88
N SER A 199 -27.56 53.73 -39.96
CA SER A 199 -28.39 54.96 -39.91
C SER A 199 -27.55 56.23 -39.75
N ARG A 200 -26.48 56.20 -38.95
CA ARG A 200 -25.53 57.33 -38.85
C ARG A 200 -24.73 57.56 -40.13
N LEU A 201 -24.39 56.50 -40.86
CA LEU A 201 -23.72 56.58 -42.15
C LEU A 201 -24.66 57.23 -43.19
N GLU A 202 -25.89 56.74 -43.30
CA GLU A 202 -26.93 57.29 -44.17
C GLU A 202 -27.21 58.78 -43.87
N GLU A 203 -27.33 59.15 -42.59
CA GLU A 203 -27.44 60.56 -42.18
C GLU A 203 -26.23 61.40 -42.61
N ALA A 204 -25.02 60.87 -42.51
CA ALA A 204 -23.79 61.57 -42.89
C ALA A 204 -23.67 61.70 -44.41
N GLU A 205 -24.02 60.65 -45.17
CA GLU A 205 -24.08 60.66 -46.63
C GLU A 205 -25.14 61.65 -47.14
N HIS A 206 -26.34 61.66 -46.55
CA HIS A 206 -27.37 62.64 -46.89
C HIS A 206 -26.94 64.08 -46.57
N LYS A 207 -26.24 64.32 -45.44
CA LYS A 207 -25.64 65.63 -45.13
C LYS A 207 -24.55 66.00 -46.14
N ALA A 208 -23.70 65.06 -46.55
CA ALA A 208 -22.67 65.28 -47.56
C ALA A 208 -23.27 65.61 -48.94
N GLN A 209 -24.29 64.86 -49.38
CA GLN A 209 -25.03 65.16 -50.61
C GLN A 209 -25.70 66.54 -50.54
N SER A 210 -26.38 66.86 -49.45
CA SER A 210 -27.02 68.17 -49.27
C SER A 210 -26.02 69.33 -49.28
N LEU A 211 -24.83 69.15 -48.69
CA LEU A 211 -23.74 70.13 -48.76
C LEU A 211 -23.15 70.23 -50.17
N GLN A 212 -23.02 69.11 -50.89
CA GLN A 212 -22.57 69.10 -52.28
C GLN A 212 -23.56 69.84 -53.18
N THR A 213 -24.87 69.56 -53.09
CA THR A 213 -25.90 70.27 -53.86
C THR A 213 -25.95 71.76 -53.49
N ALA A 214 -25.78 72.13 -52.22
CA ALA A 214 -25.68 73.55 -51.83
C ALA A 214 -24.43 74.23 -52.40
N LEU A 215 -23.30 73.52 -52.50
CA LEU A 215 -22.07 74.00 -53.12
C LEU A 215 -22.23 74.15 -54.64
N GLU A 216 -22.89 73.20 -55.32
CA GLU A 216 -23.23 73.29 -56.74
C GLU A 216 -24.17 74.48 -57.03
N THR A 217 -25.22 74.68 -56.21
CA THR A 217 -26.12 75.84 -56.33
C THR A 217 -25.39 77.17 -56.10
N THR A 218 -24.57 77.28 -55.06
CA THR A 218 -23.82 78.53 -54.79
C THR A 218 -22.74 78.80 -55.84
N GLN A 219 -22.16 77.77 -56.47
CA GLN A 219 -21.30 77.92 -57.64
C GLN A 219 -22.08 78.41 -58.87
N ALA A 220 -23.29 77.92 -59.10
CA ALA A 220 -24.15 78.40 -60.17
C ALA A 220 -24.60 79.86 -59.95
N GLU A 221 -25.02 80.22 -58.73
CA GLU A 221 -25.35 81.60 -58.35
C GLU A 221 -24.15 82.55 -58.52
N LEU A 222 -22.94 82.11 -58.16
CA LEU A 222 -21.70 82.87 -58.41
C LEU A 222 -21.42 83.04 -59.91
N PHE A 223 -21.69 82.02 -60.74
CA PHE A 223 -21.52 82.10 -62.19
C PHE A 223 -22.54 83.04 -62.84
N ASP A 224 -23.81 82.98 -62.43
CA ASP A 224 -24.86 83.90 -62.88
C ASP A 224 -24.57 85.35 -62.46
N LEU A 225 -24.11 85.55 -61.22
CA LEU A 225 -23.72 86.88 -60.73
C LEU A 225 -22.49 87.42 -61.47
N LYS A 226 -21.51 86.55 -61.77
CA LYS A 226 -20.34 86.91 -62.58
C LYS A 226 -20.75 87.27 -64.01
N THR A 227 -21.66 86.53 -64.61
CA THR A 227 -22.20 86.81 -65.96
C THR A 227 -22.91 88.16 -65.98
N LYS A 228 -23.81 88.43 -65.02
CA LYS A 228 -24.50 89.73 -64.89
C LYS A 228 -23.55 90.89 -64.64
N TYR A 229 -22.51 90.69 -63.84
CA TYR A 229 -21.48 91.71 -63.61
C TYR A 229 -20.70 92.02 -64.89
N ASP A 230 -20.35 91.00 -65.68
CA ASP A 230 -19.68 91.19 -66.96
C ASP A 230 -20.61 91.86 -67.99
N GLU A 231 -21.90 91.48 -68.04
CA GLU A 231 -22.94 92.16 -68.84
C GLU A 231 -23.08 93.65 -68.44
N GLU A 232 -23.24 93.95 -67.15
CA GLU A 232 -23.33 95.34 -66.66
C GLU A 232 -22.04 96.12 -66.95
N SER A 233 -20.87 95.49 -66.81
CA SER A 233 -19.59 96.10 -67.16
C SER A 233 -19.50 96.41 -68.66
N THR A 234 -20.03 95.55 -69.54
CA THR A 234 -20.08 95.84 -70.99
C THR A 234 -21.10 96.94 -71.31
N ALA A 235 -22.31 96.89 -70.74
CA ALA A 235 -23.32 97.93 -70.94
C ALA A 235 -22.86 99.30 -70.44
N LYS A 236 -22.05 99.36 -69.36
CA LYS A 236 -21.41 100.58 -68.88
C LYS A 236 -20.30 101.08 -69.81
N ALA A 237 -19.55 100.18 -70.46
CA ALA A 237 -18.59 100.58 -71.49
C ALA A 237 -19.31 101.16 -72.72
N ASP A 238 -20.39 100.53 -73.18
CA ASP A 238 -21.22 101.02 -74.29
C ASP A 238 -21.88 102.38 -73.97
N GLU A 239 -22.37 102.57 -72.74
CA GLU A 239 -22.93 103.85 -72.26
C GLU A 239 -21.85 104.95 -72.29
N ILE A 240 -20.62 104.64 -71.86
CA ILE A 240 -19.48 105.57 -71.95
C ILE A 240 -19.13 105.87 -73.41
N GLU A 241 -19.13 104.89 -74.32
CA GLU A 241 -18.88 105.10 -75.75
C GLU A 241 -19.95 105.99 -76.40
N MET A 242 -21.22 105.78 -76.06
CA MET A 242 -22.32 106.61 -76.52
C MET A 242 -22.20 108.05 -76.00
N VAL A 243 -21.85 108.24 -74.72
CA VAL A 243 -21.61 109.58 -74.13
C VAL A 243 -20.39 110.26 -74.76
N MET A 244 -19.31 109.53 -75.05
CA MET A 244 -18.18 110.07 -75.81
C MET A 244 -18.58 110.49 -77.23
N THR A 245 -19.42 109.70 -77.90
CA THR A 245 -19.93 110.01 -79.25
C THR A 245 -20.83 111.25 -79.26
N ASP A 246 -21.71 111.40 -78.27
CA ASP A 246 -22.55 112.60 -78.15
C ASP A 246 -21.76 113.85 -77.71
N LEU A 247 -20.69 113.68 -76.92
CA LEU A 247 -19.72 114.73 -76.61
C LEU A 247 -18.98 115.19 -77.86
N GLU A 248 -18.51 114.25 -78.70
CA GLU A 248 -17.85 114.57 -79.97
C GLU A 248 -18.82 115.27 -80.95
N ARG A 249 -20.07 114.81 -81.02
CA ARG A 249 -21.15 115.47 -81.78
C ARG A 249 -21.48 116.87 -81.25
N ALA A 250 -21.47 117.07 -79.93
CA ALA A 250 -21.67 118.38 -79.31
C ALA A 250 -20.50 119.33 -79.62
N ASN A 251 -19.26 118.85 -79.57
CA ASN A 251 -18.07 119.60 -79.98
C ASN A 251 -18.15 120.00 -81.46
N GLN A 252 -18.53 119.08 -82.37
CA GLN A 252 -18.74 119.42 -83.78
C GLN A 252 -19.82 120.50 -83.98
N ARG A 253 -20.94 120.45 -83.23
CA ARG A 253 -21.96 121.51 -83.28
C ARG A 253 -21.40 122.86 -82.82
N ALA A 254 -20.64 122.88 -81.72
CA ALA A 254 -19.99 124.10 -81.22
C ALA A 254 -19.00 124.68 -82.25
N GLU A 255 -18.23 123.82 -82.91
CA GLU A 255 -17.29 124.19 -83.99
C GLU A 255 -18.02 124.75 -85.23
N THR A 256 -19.18 124.20 -85.61
CA THR A 256 -20.00 124.77 -86.69
C THR A 256 -20.62 126.12 -86.31
N ALA A 257 -21.10 126.28 -85.08
CA ALA A 257 -21.65 127.55 -84.60
C ALA A 257 -20.58 128.64 -84.55
N GLN A 258 -19.34 128.31 -84.17
CA GLN A 258 -18.21 129.24 -84.27
C GLN A 258 -17.99 129.72 -85.71
N ARG A 259 -17.95 128.80 -86.70
CA ARG A 259 -17.81 129.17 -88.13
C ARG A 259 -18.94 130.06 -88.64
N GLU A 260 -20.19 129.85 -88.20
CA GLU A 260 -21.31 130.73 -88.56
C GLU A 260 -21.15 132.13 -87.95
N THR A 261 -20.67 132.24 -86.70
CA THR A 261 -20.37 133.55 -86.11
C THR A 261 -19.21 134.27 -86.80
N GLU A 262 -18.23 133.54 -87.36
CA GLU A 262 -17.14 134.12 -88.16
C GLU A 262 -17.62 134.57 -89.56
N SER A 263 -18.46 133.78 -90.23
CA SER A 263 -19.05 134.11 -91.53
C SER A 263 -19.95 135.36 -91.48
N LEU A 264 -20.79 135.48 -90.45
CA LEU A 264 -21.60 136.68 -90.22
C LEU A 264 -20.74 137.91 -89.87
N ARG A 265 -19.56 137.71 -89.28
CA ARG A 265 -18.58 138.77 -88.98
C ARG A 265 -17.86 139.27 -90.23
N GLU A 266 -17.65 138.43 -91.24
CA GLU A 266 -17.11 138.86 -92.54
C GLU A 266 -18.12 139.68 -93.35
N GLN A 267 -19.40 139.29 -93.40
CA GLN A 267 -20.42 140.04 -94.17
C GLN A 267 -20.70 141.45 -93.61
N LEU A 268 -20.44 141.69 -92.33
CA LEU A 268 -20.55 143.01 -91.70
C LEU A 268 -19.33 143.93 -91.93
N SER A 269 -18.26 143.44 -92.58
CA SER A 269 -17.00 144.19 -92.74
C SER A 269 -16.94 145.12 -93.96
N SER A 270 -17.89 145.05 -94.90
CA SER A 270 -17.80 145.73 -96.21
C SER A 270 -18.53 147.08 -96.32
N THR A 271 -19.32 147.49 -95.32
CA THR A 271 -20.02 148.80 -95.33
C THR A 271 -19.50 149.67 -94.19
N ASN A 272 -18.45 150.43 -94.53
CA ASN A 272 -17.60 151.13 -93.58
C ASN A 272 -18.14 152.53 -93.23
N LEU A 273 -17.69 153.04 -92.07
CA LEU A 273 -17.43 154.46 -91.79
C LEU A 273 -18.64 155.39 -91.53
N SER A 274 -19.00 155.54 -90.25
CA SER A 274 -18.94 156.86 -89.54
C SER A 274 -19.18 156.73 -88.03
N GLN A 275 -18.44 157.55 -87.27
CA GLN A 275 -18.47 157.78 -85.82
C GLN A 275 -19.91 157.84 -85.21
N LEU A 276 -20.15 157.59 -83.92
CA LEU A 276 -19.37 157.95 -82.71
C LEU A 276 -19.83 157.09 -81.50
N GLY A 277 -18.94 156.78 -80.56
CA GLY A 277 -19.24 155.86 -79.43
C GLY A 277 -20.17 156.42 -78.34
N SER A 278 -20.96 155.54 -77.71
CA SER A 278 -21.98 155.81 -76.69
C SER A 278 -22.09 154.58 -75.72
N PRO A 279 -22.81 154.63 -74.58
CA PRO A 279 -22.16 154.26 -73.31
C PRO A 279 -22.92 153.26 -72.38
N ALA A 280 -22.19 152.84 -71.33
CA ALA A 280 -22.63 152.63 -69.93
C ALA A 280 -23.58 151.47 -69.49
N ASP A 281 -23.25 151.02 -68.26
CA ASP A 281 -24.09 150.50 -67.15
C ASP A 281 -24.53 149.02 -67.02
N ALA A 282 -24.35 148.54 -65.77
CA ALA A 282 -25.10 147.49 -65.03
C ALA A 282 -25.07 146.03 -65.57
N ASP A 283 -25.28 144.94 -64.82
CA ASP A 283 -25.39 144.60 -63.37
C ASP A 283 -25.37 143.03 -63.27
N THR A 284 -25.23 142.31 -62.14
CA THR A 284 -25.06 142.61 -60.69
C THR A 284 -24.24 141.48 -60.00
N ASP A 285 -23.78 141.74 -58.76
CA ASP A 285 -23.60 140.82 -57.62
C ASP A 285 -23.69 139.28 -57.84
N THR A 286 -22.58 138.55 -57.65
CA THR A 286 -22.65 137.18 -57.04
C THR A 286 -21.36 136.66 -56.38
N GLU A 287 -20.37 137.51 -56.11
CA GLU A 287 -19.05 137.08 -55.57
C GLU A 287 -19.09 136.55 -54.12
N GLN A 288 -20.22 136.67 -53.43
CA GLN A 288 -20.46 136.07 -52.11
C GLN A 288 -21.18 134.70 -52.16
N GLN A 289 -21.51 134.18 -53.35
CA GLN A 289 -21.92 132.77 -53.52
C GLN A 289 -20.77 131.87 -53.98
N ALA A 290 -19.75 132.41 -54.64
CA ALA A 290 -18.56 131.63 -55.02
C ALA A 290 -17.75 131.18 -53.80
N GLU A 291 -17.47 132.08 -52.84
CA GLU A 291 -16.83 131.69 -51.58
C GLU A 291 -17.72 130.77 -50.74
N ALA A 292 -19.03 131.00 -50.66
CA ALA A 292 -19.94 130.10 -49.95
C ALA A 292 -20.01 128.70 -50.60
N ALA A 293 -19.95 128.60 -51.93
CA ALA A 293 -19.96 127.33 -52.65
C ALA A 293 -18.61 126.60 -52.58
N SER A 294 -17.48 127.31 -52.66
CA SER A 294 -16.16 126.69 -52.48
C SER A 294 -15.92 126.29 -51.04
N HIS A 295 -16.36 127.09 -50.07
CA HIS A 295 -16.28 126.75 -48.65
C HIS A 295 -17.25 125.62 -48.28
N SER A 296 -18.44 125.55 -48.90
CA SER A 296 -19.37 124.41 -48.79
C SER A 296 -18.83 123.14 -49.46
N SER A 297 -18.16 123.25 -50.61
CA SER A 297 -17.50 122.13 -51.28
C SER A 297 -16.32 121.59 -50.46
N LEU A 298 -15.48 122.49 -49.92
CA LEU A 298 -14.39 122.13 -49.02
C LEU A 298 -14.90 121.57 -47.69
N GLU A 299 -16.01 122.08 -47.15
CA GLU A 299 -16.65 121.53 -45.94
C GLU A 299 -17.32 120.17 -46.22
N ALA A 300 -17.85 119.95 -47.43
CA ALA A 300 -18.37 118.66 -47.87
C ALA A 300 -17.24 117.63 -48.08
N GLU A 301 -16.12 118.02 -48.68
CA GLU A 301 -14.93 117.19 -48.85
C GLU A 301 -14.24 116.91 -47.50
N LEU A 302 -14.14 117.92 -46.62
CA LEU A 302 -13.67 117.74 -45.25
C LEU A 302 -14.57 116.75 -44.52
N ARG A 303 -15.90 116.88 -44.58
CA ARG A 303 -16.82 115.89 -44.01
C ARG A 303 -16.77 114.52 -44.71
N ALA A 304 -16.37 114.44 -45.97
CA ALA A 304 -16.13 113.15 -46.64
C ALA A 304 -14.85 112.50 -46.07
N LYS A 305 -13.77 113.26 -45.91
CA LYS A 305 -12.51 112.81 -45.31
C LYS A 305 -12.64 112.51 -43.81
N GLU A 306 -13.43 113.27 -43.07
CA GLU A 306 -13.77 112.97 -41.67
C GLU A 306 -14.51 111.62 -41.57
N ARG A 307 -15.50 111.37 -42.43
CA ARG A 307 -16.16 110.05 -42.52
C ARG A 307 -15.21 108.93 -42.93
N GLU A 308 -14.33 109.16 -43.89
CA GLU A 308 -13.30 108.19 -44.30
C GLU A 308 -12.33 107.87 -43.15
N THR A 309 -11.86 108.90 -42.41
CA THR A 309 -11.03 108.68 -41.21
C THR A 309 -11.78 107.99 -40.08
N ALA A 310 -13.08 108.29 -39.89
CA ALA A 310 -13.91 107.57 -38.92
C ALA A 310 -14.07 106.09 -39.30
N GLN A 311 -14.30 105.79 -40.58
CA GLN A 311 -14.39 104.42 -41.09
C GLN A 311 -13.06 103.67 -40.96
N LEU A 312 -11.93 104.32 -41.27
CA LEU A 312 -10.60 103.73 -41.10
C LEU A 312 -10.27 103.49 -39.61
N VAL A 313 -10.70 104.38 -38.71
CA VAL A 313 -10.55 104.18 -37.25
C VAL A 313 -11.42 103.01 -36.79
N GLU A 314 -12.66 102.89 -37.26
CA GLU A 314 -13.54 101.74 -36.96
C GLU A 314 -12.95 100.43 -37.51
N ASP A 315 -12.44 100.42 -38.73
CA ASP A 315 -11.79 99.26 -39.35
C ASP A 315 -10.52 98.86 -38.60
N VAL A 316 -9.69 99.82 -38.17
CA VAL A 316 -8.52 99.56 -37.31
C VAL A 316 -8.95 99.00 -35.95
N GLN A 317 -10.01 99.52 -35.33
CA GLN A 317 -10.54 98.98 -34.07
C GLN A 317 -11.09 97.55 -34.26
N ARG A 318 -11.82 97.28 -35.35
CA ARG A 318 -12.32 95.94 -35.71
C ARG A 318 -11.18 94.96 -35.95
N LEU A 319 -10.12 95.37 -36.65
CA LEU A 319 -8.93 94.57 -36.86
C LEU A 319 -8.14 94.34 -35.57
N GLN A 320 -7.99 95.35 -34.71
CA GLN A 320 -7.36 95.19 -33.39
C GLN A 320 -8.14 94.22 -32.50
N ALA A 321 -9.48 94.31 -32.49
CA ALA A 321 -10.34 93.37 -31.78
C ALA A 321 -10.23 91.94 -32.32
N SER A 322 -10.21 91.75 -33.65
CA SER A 322 -10.05 90.42 -34.25
C SER A 322 -8.67 89.82 -33.99
N LEU A 323 -7.60 90.63 -34.02
CA LEU A 323 -6.23 90.22 -33.74
C LEU A 323 -6.06 89.86 -32.26
N THR A 324 -6.69 90.61 -31.34
CA THR A 324 -6.72 90.29 -29.90
C THR A 324 -7.47 88.99 -29.65
N LYS A 325 -8.66 88.81 -30.23
CA LYS A 325 -9.43 87.56 -30.15
C LYS A 325 -8.66 86.37 -30.72
N LEU A 326 -7.92 86.54 -31.82
CA LEU A 326 -7.08 85.50 -32.39
C LEU A 326 -5.88 85.17 -31.48
N ARG A 327 -5.25 86.16 -30.84
CA ARG A 327 -4.20 85.96 -29.83
C ARG A 327 -4.73 85.21 -28.59
N GLU A 328 -5.91 85.55 -28.10
CA GLU A 328 -6.55 84.83 -26.99
C GLU A 328 -6.91 83.39 -27.37
N THR A 329 -7.47 83.18 -28.56
CA THR A 329 -7.82 81.84 -29.06
C THR A 329 -6.58 80.97 -29.29
N THR A 330 -5.51 81.53 -29.85
CA THR A 330 -4.25 80.79 -30.04
C THR A 330 -3.51 80.54 -28.73
N SER A 331 -3.49 81.51 -27.81
CA SER A 331 -2.91 81.34 -26.46
C SER A 331 -3.63 80.25 -25.67
N SER A 332 -4.98 80.25 -25.68
CA SER A 332 -5.75 79.20 -25.01
C SER A 332 -5.52 77.82 -25.64
N GLN A 333 -5.46 77.71 -26.97
CA GLN A 333 -5.08 76.47 -27.66
C GLN A 333 -3.67 75.99 -27.29
N ILE A 334 -2.68 76.88 -27.20
CA ILE A 334 -1.31 76.56 -26.76
C ILE A 334 -1.34 76.00 -25.33
N THR A 335 -1.98 76.69 -24.38
CA THR A 335 -2.06 76.20 -22.98
C THR A 335 -2.79 74.86 -22.87
N GLN A 336 -3.83 74.61 -23.69
CA GLN A 336 -4.52 73.33 -23.73
C GLN A 336 -3.63 72.21 -24.28
N LEU A 337 -2.84 72.48 -25.32
CA LEU A 337 -1.87 71.52 -25.88
C LEU A 337 -0.71 71.24 -24.90
N GLU A 338 -0.21 72.26 -24.19
CA GLU A 338 0.79 72.10 -23.13
C GLU A 338 0.25 71.27 -21.95
N GLN A 339 -1.02 71.45 -21.57
CA GLN A 339 -1.69 70.63 -20.56
C GLN A 339 -1.89 69.17 -21.05
N GLN A 340 -2.22 68.96 -22.32
CA GLN A 340 -2.29 67.61 -22.91
C GLN A 340 -0.92 66.94 -23.01
N LEU A 341 0.14 67.70 -23.34
CA LEU A 341 1.49 67.18 -23.46
C LEU A 341 2.06 66.81 -22.08
N SER A 342 1.89 67.66 -21.08
CA SER A 342 2.29 67.38 -19.69
C SER A 342 1.53 66.19 -19.08
N SER A 343 0.22 66.09 -19.27
CA SER A 343 -0.56 64.93 -18.80
C SER A 343 -0.16 63.63 -19.51
N LYS A 344 0.04 63.63 -20.84
CA LYS A 344 0.57 62.46 -21.56
C LYS A 344 1.99 62.08 -21.09
N THR A 345 2.84 63.07 -20.81
CA THR A 345 4.20 62.83 -20.29
C THR A 345 4.16 62.21 -18.88
N ALA A 346 3.23 62.64 -18.03
CA ALA A 346 3.03 62.04 -16.71
C ALA A 346 2.55 60.59 -16.80
N VAL A 347 1.61 60.28 -17.70
CA VAL A 347 1.13 58.91 -17.94
C VAL A 347 2.24 58.02 -18.52
N LEU A 348 3.04 58.53 -19.46
CA LEU A 348 4.20 57.81 -20.00
C LEU A 348 5.19 57.46 -18.88
N LYS A 349 5.52 58.43 -18.02
CA LYS A 349 6.40 58.19 -16.87
C LYS A 349 5.82 57.16 -15.88
N GLU A 350 4.51 57.19 -15.62
CA GLU A 350 3.85 56.18 -14.77
C GLU A 350 3.89 54.77 -15.41
N LEU A 351 3.79 54.67 -16.74
CA LEU A 351 3.92 53.41 -17.48
C LEU A 351 5.37 52.92 -17.51
N GLU A 352 6.35 53.80 -17.67
CA GLU A 352 7.78 53.50 -17.56
C GLU A 352 8.12 53.01 -16.14
N ASP A 353 7.67 53.70 -15.09
CA ASP A 353 7.84 53.29 -13.70
C ASP A 353 7.19 51.92 -13.42
N LYS A 354 6.02 51.62 -14.03
CA LYS A 354 5.37 50.30 -13.93
C LYS A 354 6.15 49.20 -14.66
N LEU A 355 6.63 49.48 -15.87
CA LEU A 355 7.43 48.55 -16.66
C LEU A 355 8.77 48.26 -15.96
N GLN A 356 9.41 49.28 -15.39
CA GLN A 356 10.66 49.12 -14.65
C GLN A 356 10.48 48.31 -13.36
N LYS A 357 9.33 48.47 -12.67
CA LYS A 357 8.92 47.62 -11.53
C LYS A 357 8.54 46.17 -11.92
N GLN A 358 8.49 45.85 -13.21
CA GLN A 358 8.18 44.51 -13.74
C GLN A 358 9.38 43.89 -14.49
N THR A 359 10.58 44.46 -14.36
CA THR A 359 11.80 43.95 -15.03
C THR A 359 12.23 42.56 -14.55
N ASP A 360 11.86 42.21 -13.32
CA ASP A 360 12.05 40.91 -12.68
C ASP A 360 11.02 39.85 -13.12
N TYR A 361 9.97 40.21 -13.87
CA TYR A 361 8.88 39.30 -14.22
C TYR A 361 9.35 38.02 -14.93
N GLU A 362 10.31 38.10 -15.86
CA GLU A 362 10.87 36.92 -16.53
C GLU A 362 11.84 36.12 -15.64
N GLU A 363 12.38 36.71 -14.58
CA GLU A 363 13.19 36.00 -13.58
C GLU A 363 12.27 35.24 -12.61
N VAL A 364 11.27 35.92 -12.03
CA VAL A 364 10.22 35.32 -11.19
C VAL A 364 9.48 34.21 -11.95
N LYS A 365 9.18 34.40 -13.24
CA LYS A 365 8.55 33.37 -14.10
C LYS A 365 9.46 32.17 -14.36
N LYS A 366 10.78 32.36 -14.47
CA LYS A 366 11.75 31.26 -14.55
C LYS A 366 11.86 30.53 -13.22
N GLU A 367 12.01 31.24 -12.11
CA GLU A 367 12.03 30.66 -10.76
C GLU A 367 10.76 29.86 -10.49
N LEU A 368 9.59 30.41 -10.80
CA LEU A 368 8.29 29.75 -10.65
C LEU A 368 8.13 28.56 -11.60
N SER A 369 8.72 28.60 -12.80
CA SER A 369 8.79 27.43 -13.70
C SER A 369 9.76 26.36 -13.19
N ILE A 370 10.88 26.75 -12.60
CA ILE A 370 11.86 25.83 -11.99
C ILE A 370 11.22 25.16 -10.78
N LEU A 371 10.60 25.92 -9.87
CA LEU A 371 9.80 25.41 -8.75
C LEU A 371 8.68 24.49 -9.24
N LYS A 372 7.90 24.89 -10.27
CA LYS A 372 6.87 24.03 -10.87
C LYS A 372 7.46 22.70 -11.37
N SER A 373 8.64 22.71 -11.99
CA SER A 373 9.31 21.49 -12.48
C SER A 373 9.94 20.65 -11.38
N MET A 374 10.53 21.27 -10.34
CA MET A 374 11.23 20.59 -9.25
C MET A 374 10.26 20.00 -8.23
N GLU A 375 9.18 20.70 -7.94
CA GLU A 375 8.20 20.31 -6.91
C GLU A 375 7.13 19.37 -7.48
N PHE A 376 6.71 19.53 -8.74
CA PHE A 376 5.63 18.74 -9.35
C PHE A 376 6.06 17.80 -10.49
N GLY A 377 7.31 17.87 -10.98
CA GLY A 377 7.80 17.07 -12.11
C GLY A 377 8.06 15.58 -11.83
N THR A 378 7.47 15.01 -10.77
CA THR A 378 7.67 13.60 -10.37
C THR A 378 6.67 12.62 -11.00
N SER A 379 5.77 13.10 -11.87
CA SER A 379 4.83 12.27 -12.64
C SER A 379 5.15 12.36 -14.13
N ASP A 380 5.29 11.19 -14.78
CA ASP A 380 5.71 11.00 -16.18
C ASP A 380 4.69 11.49 -17.24
N SER A 381 3.80 12.40 -16.86
CA SER A 381 2.68 12.91 -17.67
C SER A 381 2.96 14.30 -18.21
N VAL A 382 3.30 14.38 -19.50
CA VAL A 382 3.66 15.59 -20.27
C VAL A 382 2.50 16.61 -20.43
N GLN A 383 1.41 16.50 -19.66
CA GLN A 383 0.23 17.38 -19.73
C GLN A 383 0.10 18.41 -18.58
N ASP A 384 0.83 18.25 -17.47
CA ASP A 384 0.63 19.07 -16.25
C ASP A 384 1.14 20.53 -16.34
N SER A 385 1.80 20.91 -17.44
CA SER A 385 2.22 22.29 -17.70
C SER A 385 1.03 23.26 -17.77
N SER A 386 -0.13 22.79 -18.19
CA SER A 386 -1.36 23.56 -18.43
C SER A 386 -2.22 23.86 -17.19
N LYS A 387 -2.07 23.12 -16.09
CA LYS A 387 -2.85 23.35 -14.86
C LYS A 387 -2.38 24.62 -14.13
N PRO A 388 -3.29 25.42 -13.54
CA PRO A 388 -2.93 26.53 -12.65
C PRO A 388 -2.11 26.03 -11.44
N LEU A 389 -1.17 26.86 -10.97
CA LEU A 389 -0.30 26.50 -9.83
C LEU A 389 -1.13 26.19 -8.56
N GLU A 390 -2.23 26.90 -8.35
CA GLU A 390 -3.17 26.68 -7.24
C GLU A 390 -3.77 25.26 -7.25
N VAL A 391 -4.13 24.73 -8.42
CA VAL A 391 -4.68 23.37 -8.55
C VAL A 391 -3.61 22.32 -8.23
N LEU A 392 -2.38 22.52 -8.70
CA LEU A 392 -1.26 21.61 -8.41
C LEU A 392 -0.88 21.64 -6.93
N LEU A 393 -0.83 22.83 -6.32
CA LEU A 393 -0.61 23.00 -4.89
C LEU A 393 -1.71 22.33 -4.06
N LEU A 394 -2.98 22.45 -4.45
CA LEU A 394 -4.10 21.76 -3.79
C LEU A 394 -4.00 20.25 -3.94
N GLU A 395 -3.65 19.75 -5.14
CA GLU A 395 -3.49 18.32 -5.42
C GLU A 395 -2.33 17.71 -4.59
N ARG A 396 -1.18 18.41 -4.49
CA ARG A 396 -0.09 18.01 -3.59
C ARG A 396 -0.40 18.21 -2.12
N ASN A 397 -1.10 19.27 -1.71
CA ASN A 397 -1.52 19.43 -0.31
C ASN A 397 -2.44 18.29 0.11
N ARG A 398 -3.39 17.88 -0.75
CA ARG A 398 -4.23 16.69 -0.54
C ARG A 398 -3.41 15.39 -0.50
N SER A 399 -2.42 15.23 -1.37
CA SER A 399 -1.49 14.09 -1.35
C SER A 399 -0.70 14.02 -0.04
N LEU A 400 -0.10 15.13 0.39
CA LEU A 400 0.66 15.26 1.63
C LEU A 400 -0.21 15.08 2.87
N GLN A 401 -1.47 15.54 2.85
CA GLN A 401 -2.45 15.24 3.90
C GLN A 401 -2.76 13.75 3.95
N SER A 402 -2.95 13.08 2.80
CA SER A 402 -3.18 11.63 2.73
C SER A 402 -1.96 10.83 3.22
N GLU A 403 -0.76 11.24 2.83
CA GLU A 403 0.50 10.62 3.26
C GLU A 403 0.73 10.87 4.76
N SER A 404 0.47 12.08 5.26
CA SER A 404 0.54 12.39 6.69
C SER A 404 -0.48 11.59 7.50
N ALA A 405 -1.69 11.38 6.97
CA ALA A 405 -2.69 10.52 7.59
C ALA A 405 -2.25 9.04 7.61
N ALA A 406 -1.72 8.53 6.49
CA ALA A 406 -1.19 7.16 6.41
C ALA A 406 0.00 6.95 7.36
N LEU A 407 0.94 7.91 7.42
CA LEU A 407 2.07 7.88 8.35
C LEU A 407 1.62 7.98 9.82
N ARG A 408 0.58 8.75 10.13
CA ARG A 408 -0.02 8.77 11.48
C ARG A 408 -0.61 7.41 11.84
N ILE A 409 -1.38 6.79 10.94
CA ILE A 409 -1.97 5.46 11.16
C ILE A 409 -0.86 4.42 11.37
N ALA A 410 0.14 4.39 10.49
CA ALA A 410 1.29 3.50 10.61
C ALA A 410 2.07 3.71 11.92
N ASN A 411 2.24 4.96 12.37
CA ASN A 411 2.91 5.27 13.64
C ASN A 411 2.06 4.86 14.86
N THR A 412 0.72 5.02 14.81
CA THR A 412 -0.16 4.50 15.87
C THR A 412 -0.16 2.97 15.92
N GLU A 413 -0.12 2.29 14.77
CA GLU A 413 -0.02 0.83 14.70
C GLU A 413 1.34 0.34 15.22
N LEU A 414 2.44 0.97 14.81
CA LEU A 414 3.79 0.63 15.27
C LEU A 414 3.94 0.86 16.77
N SER A 415 3.35 1.94 17.30
CA SER A 415 3.31 2.23 18.74
C SER A 415 2.46 1.21 19.51
N GLY A 416 1.34 0.75 18.92
CA GLY A 416 0.52 -0.34 19.46
C GLY A 416 1.32 -1.65 19.57
N ARG A 417 1.91 -2.09 18.45
CA ARG A 417 2.78 -3.28 18.40
C ARG A 417 3.97 -3.19 19.37
N TYR A 418 4.56 -1.99 19.53
CA TYR A 418 5.63 -1.76 20.50
C TYR A 418 5.13 -1.94 21.95
N SER A 419 3.95 -1.41 22.26
CA SER A 419 3.31 -1.57 23.58
C SER A 419 2.97 -3.04 23.86
N GLU A 420 2.40 -3.76 22.90
CA GLU A 420 2.10 -5.19 22.99
C GLU A 420 3.38 -6.01 23.24
N LEU A 421 4.42 -5.80 22.42
CA LEU A 421 5.70 -6.48 22.57
C LEU A 421 6.39 -6.16 23.91
N GLN A 422 6.23 -4.94 24.44
CA GLN A 422 6.74 -4.57 25.75
C GLN A 422 5.94 -5.23 26.90
N VAL A 423 4.63 -5.44 26.74
CA VAL A 423 3.82 -6.24 27.67
C VAL A 423 4.25 -7.71 27.63
N GLU A 424 4.39 -8.31 26.46
CA GLU A 424 4.90 -9.69 26.31
C GLU A 424 6.29 -9.86 26.94
N PHE A 425 7.21 -8.93 26.66
CA PHE A 425 8.55 -8.93 27.24
C PHE A 425 8.50 -8.84 28.78
N SER A 426 7.66 -7.96 29.34
CA SER A 426 7.49 -7.86 30.79
C SER A 426 6.93 -9.14 31.42
N SER A 427 6.00 -9.82 30.73
CA SER A 427 5.44 -11.09 31.14
C SER A 427 6.49 -12.20 31.11
N ALA A 428 7.30 -12.28 30.06
CA ALA A 428 8.40 -13.24 29.92
C ALA A 428 9.52 -13.02 30.96
N VAL A 429 9.83 -11.76 31.28
CA VAL A 429 10.77 -11.42 32.37
C VAL A 429 10.21 -11.87 33.72
N ARG A 430 8.91 -11.63 33.99
CA ARG A 430 8.24 -12.06 35.22
C ARG A 430 8.24 -13.58 35.37
N THR A 431 7.85 -14.33 34.33
CA THR A 431 7.86 -15.81 34.39
C THR A 431 9.26 -16.39 34.49
N SER A 432 10.27 -15.77 33.87
CA SER A 432 11.68 -16.13 34.06
C SER A 432 12.14 -15.90 35.51
N GLY A 433 11.67 -14.82 36.16
CA GLY A 433 11.88 -14.57 37.58
C GLY A 433 11.26 -15.64 38.47
N GLU A 434 9.99 -15.96 38.25
CA GLU A 434 9.25 -17.01 38.98
C GLU A 434 9.90 -18.39 38.80
N GLN A 435 10.36 -18.72 37.59
CA GLN A 435 11.10 -19.96 37.31
C GLN A 435 12.43 -20.01 38.06
N LYS A 436 13.20 -18.91 38.10
CA LYS A 436 14.45 -18.84 38.88
C LYS A 436 14.20 -19.01 40.38
N GLU A 437 13.16 -18.38 40.93
CA GLU A 437 12.82 -18.54 42.34
C GLU A 437 12.39 -19.98 42.66
N LEU A 438 11.61 -20.63 41.78
CA LEU A 438 11.23 -22.03 41.93
C LEU A 438 12.44 -22.97 41.83
N ILE A 439 13.37 -22.72 40.89
CA ILE A 439 14.61 -23.48 40.77
C ILE A 439 15.45 -23.34 42.05
N LEU A 440 15.64 -22.13 42.57
CA LEU A 440 16.38 -21.90 43.83
C LEU A 440 15.74 -22.62 45.03
N LYS A 441 14.40 -22.67 45.10
CA LYS A 441 13.69 -23.46 46.12
C LYS A 441 13.94 -24.96 45.95
N LEU A 442 13.81 -25.49 44.73
CA LEU A 442 14.09 -26.90 44.44
C LEU A 442 15.56 -27.29 44.71
N GLU A 443 16.52 -26.41 44.38
CA GLU A 443 17.93 -26.60 44.70
C GLU A 443 18.18 -26.61 46.21
N HIS A 444 17.51 -25.73 46.98
CA HIS A 444 17.55 -25.72 48.44
C HIS A 444 16.92 -26.96 49.06
N ASP A 445 15.75 -27.39 48.58
CA ASP A 445 15.06 -28.59 49.04
C ASP A 445 15.88 -29.86 48.73
N LEU A 446 16.45 -29.97 47.53
CA LEU A 446 17.34 -31.07 47.15
C LEU A 446 18.63 -31.07 47.98
N SER A 447 19.24 -29.91 48.23
CA SER A 447 20.39 -29.78 49.13
C SER A 447 20.05 -30.21 50.56
N THR A 448 18.83 -29.93 51.02
CA THR A 448 18.33 -30.34 52.34
C THR A 448 18.09 -31.85 52.41
N ILE A 449 17.49 -32.45 51.38
CA ILE A 449 17.32 -33.89 51.25
C ILE A 449 18.66 -34.61 51.16
N GLN A 450 19.65 -34.05 50.46
CA GLN A 450 20.99 -34.60 50.36
C GLN A 450 21.78 -34.48 51.68
N ALA A 451 21.58 -33.40 52.44
CA ALA A 451 22.08 -33.30 53.81
C ALA A 451 21.43 -34.38 54.71
N MET A 452 20.11 -34.58 54.61
CA MET A 452 19.40 -35.63 55.37
C MET A 452 19.82 -37.05 54.97
N SER A 453 20.08 -37.33 53.69
CA SER A 453 20.51 -38.66 53.23
C SER A 453 21.98 -38.97 53.55
N SER A 454 22.76 -37.96 53.94
CA SER A 454 24.13 -38.11 54.45
C SER A 454 24.20 -38.54 55.92
N LEU A 455 23.08 -38.55 56.67
CA LEU A 455 23.05 -39.21 57.97
C LEU A 455 23.05 -40.74 57.78
N PRO A 456 23.94 -41.49 58.44
CA PRO A 456 23.98 -42.94 58.34
C PRO A 456 22.68 -43.53 58.92
N ARG A 457 21.96 -44.26 58.08
CA ARG A 457 20.75 -45.00 58.45
C ARG A 457 21.12 -46.09 59.47
N PRO A 458 20.61 -46.07 60.71
CA PRO A 458 20.90 -47.13 61.67
C PRO A 458 20.15 -48.40 61.26
N ASP A 459 20.84 -49.54 61.36
CA ASP A 459 20.22 -50.86 61.24
C ASP A 459 19.29 -51.13 62.42
N ALA A 460 18.37 -52.08 62.22
CA ALA A 460 17.33 -52.39 63.18
C ALA A 460 17.86 -53.11 64.43
N ASP A 461 18.06 -52.36 65.52
CA ASP A 461 17.80 -52.87 66.87
C ASP A 461 17.33 -51.76 67.82
N GLY A 462 16.56 -52.15 68.84
CA GLY A 462 15.92 -51.21 69.76
C GLY A 462 16.80 -50.84 70.95
N SER A 463 17.35 -49.63 70.96
CA SER A 463 17.95 -49.04 72.16
C SER A 463 17.77 -47.52 72.21
N GLU A 464 17.32 -47.01 73.36
CA GLU A 464 17.26 -45.58 73.64
C GLU A 464 18.67 -44.98 73.65
N VAL A 465 18.92 -43.93 72.85
CA VAL A 465 20.15 -43.14 72.94
C VAL A 465 19.82 -41.65 72.91
N SER A 466 19.88 -41.03 74.09
CA SER A 466 19.73 -39.59 74.27
C SER A 466 21.01 -38.85 73.84
N ASN A 467 21.19 -38.54 72.55
CA ASN A 467 22.00 -37.37 72.16
C ASN A 467 21.78 -36.91 70.71
N MET A 468 21.20 -35.72 70.52
CA MET A 468 21.39 -34.93 69.29
C MET A 468 21.23 -33.43 69.60
N GLY A 469 22.07 -32.94 70.52
CA GLY A 469 22.17 -31.50 70.82
C GLY A 469 22.90 -30.75 69.70
N ASN A 470 22.20 -30.46 68.60
CA ASN A 470 22.36 -29.26 67.76
C ASN A 470 21.40 -29.33 66.55
N ILE A 471 20.20 -28.79 66.74
CA ILE A 471 19.19 -28.60 65.71
C ILE A 471 19.07 -27.08 65.48
N PRO A 472 19.37 -26.54 64.29
CA PRO A 472 19.15 -25.13 63.97
C PRO A 472 17.67 -24.75 64.11
N ASP A 473 17.40 -23.53 64.58
CA ASP A 473 16.07 -23.12 65.06
C ASP A 473 14.88 -23.22 64.07
N PRO A 474 15.00 -23.21 62.73
CA PRO A 474 13.86 -23.41 61.82
C PRO A 474 13.09 -24.73 62.05
N ILE A 475 13.76 -25.75 62.59
CA ILE A 475 13.15 -27.07 62.83
C ILE A 475 12.28 -27.07 64.10
N LYS A 476 12.50 -26.18 65.08
CA LYS A 476 11.59 -26.05 66.23
C LYS A 476 10.20 -25.56 65.81
N GLU A 477 10.15 -24.64 64.85
CA GLU A 477 8.88 -24.08 64.36
C GLU A 477 8.14 -25.07 63.45
N ALA A 478 8.87 -25.79 62.58
CA ALA A 478 8.29 -26.87 61.76
C ALA A 478 7.77 -28.06 62.60
N SER A 479 8.51 -28.50 63.63
CA SER A 479 8.05 -29.59 64.51
C SER A 479 6.89 -29.17 65.43
N ALA A 480 6.80 -27.89 65.81
CA ALA A 480 5.67 -27.38 66.59
C ALA A 480 4.31 -27.43 65.85
N MET A 481 4.31 -27.51 64.51
CA MET A 481 3.08 -27.62 63.71
C MET A 481 2.67 -29.05 63.32
N PHE A 482 3.50 -30.07 63.58
CA PHE A 482 3.21 -31.46 63.19
C PHE A 482 3.04 -32.45 64.35
N THR A 483 3.38 -32.07 65.58
CA THR A 483 3.12 -32.91 66.77
C THR A 483 2.25 -32.22 67.81
N GLY A 484 0.96 -32.55 67.80
CA GLY A 484 0.03 -32.27 68.89
C GLY A 484 -1.31 -32.99 68.70
N SER A 485 -1.63 -34.10 69.36
CA SER A 485 -0.80 -34.98 70.21
C SER A 485 -1.44 -36.37 70.27
N GLY A 486 -0.63 -37.42 70.42
CA GLY A 486 -1.14 -38.76 70.73
C GLY A 486 -1.55 -38.88 72.19
N LEU A 487 -2.87 -38.88 72.44
CA LEU A 487 -3.58 -39.32 73.67
C LEU A 487 -3.15 -38.67 75.01
N GLY A 488 -4.01 -37.89 75.67
CA GLY A 488 -5.41 -37.56 75.34
C GLY A 488 -6.11 -36.84 76.51
N PRO A 489 -7.46 -36.87 76.61
CA PRO A 489 -8.45 -37.33 75.63
C PRO A 489 -9.29 -36.19 75.01
N HIS A 490 -9.99 -36.49 73.91
CA HIS A 490 -11.05 -35.67 73.25
C HIS A 490 -10.75 -34.20 72.89
N ALA A 491 -10.59 -33.95 71.58
CA ALA A 491 -11.12 -32.74 70.92
C ALA A 491 -11.40 -33.05 69.44
N GLU A 492 -12.63 -32.84 68.99
CA GLU A 492 -13.00 -32.91 67.57
C GLU A 492 -12.56 -31.63 66.86
N LEU A 493 -11.86 -31.75 65.73
CA LEU A 493 -11.56 -30.61 64.86
C LEU A 493 -12.82 -30.26 64.03
N PRO A 494 -13.31 -28.99 64.02
CA PRO A 494 -14.56 -28.64 63.36
C PRO A 494 -14.51 -28.84 61.84
N GLN A 495 -15.48 -29.57 61.27
CA GLN A 495 -15.58 -29.86 59.83
C GLN A 495 -15.44 -28.60 58.95
N GLY A 496 -15.99 -27.47 59.38
CA GLY A 496 -15.97 -26.21 58.62
C GLY A 496 -14.58 -25.66 58.26
N GLN A 497 -13.51 -26.02 58.98
CA GLN A 497 -12.15 -25.56 58.64
C GLN A 497 -11.53 -26.40 57.49
N MET A 498 -11.88 -27.68 57.43
CA MET A 498 -11.48 -28.59 56.34
C MET A 498 -12.30 -28.31 55.07
N ASP A 499 -13.60 -28.02 55.22
CA ASP A 499 -14.45 -27.55 54.14
C ASP A 499 -13.99 -26.20 53.56
N SER A 500 -13.46 -25.30 54.41
CA SER A 500 -12.91 -24.01 53.97
C SER A 500 -11.68 -24.17 53.07
N LEU A 501 -10.73 -25.04 53.43
CA LEU A 501 -9.57 -25.34 52.58
C LEU A 501 -9.96 -26.02 51.27
N LEU A 502 -10.91 -26.96 51.29
CA LEU A 502 -11.45 -27.60 50.09
C LEU A 502 -12.21 -26.60 49.20
N SER A 503 -12.93 -25.65 49.80
CA SER A 503 -13.60 -24.54 49.09
C SER A 503 -12.58 -23.62 48.39
N ILE A 504 -11.49 -23.25 49.07
CA ILE A 504 -10.43 -22.41 48.48
C ILE A 504 -9.76 -23.14 47.31
N ILE A 505 -9.35 -24.40 47.49
CA ILE A 505 -8.68 -25.19 46.45
C ILE A 505 -9.60 -25.46 45.26
N SER A 506 -10.88 -25.76 45.48
CA SER A 506 -11.85 -25.93 44.39
C SER A 506 -12.10 -24.61 43.65
N SER A 507 -12.21 -23.48 44.35
CA SER A 507 -12.36 -22.16 43.71
C SER A 507 -11.15 -21.76 42.86
N GLN A 508 -9.92 -22.08 43.30
CA GLN A 508 -8.70 -21.85 42.50
C GLN A 508 -8.67 -22.76 41.28
N ARG A 509 -8.99 -24.05 41.45
CA ARG A 509 -9.08 -25.01 40.33
C ARG A 509 -10.11 -24.57 39.28
N GLU A 510 -11.25 -24.03 39.71
CA GLU A 510 -12.28 -23.54 38.80
C GLU A 510 -11.83 -22.28 38.05
N ARG A 511 -11.14 -21.34 38.71
CA ARG A 511 -10.53 -20.17 38.06
C ARG A 511 -9.47 -20.56 37.03
N PHE A 512 -8.61 -21.54 37.33
CA PHE A 512 -7.64 -22.04 36.36
C PHE A 512 -8.31 -22.77 35.19
N ARG A 513 -9.39 -23.52 35.44
CA ARG A 513 -10.19 -24.14 34.37
C ARG A 513 -10.83 -23.09 33.46
N SER A 514 -11.48 -22.07 34.03
CA SER A 514 -12.08 -20.96 33.27
C SER A 514 -11.03 -20.26 32.40
N ARG A 515 -9.90 -19.86 32.99
CA ARG A 515 -8.82 -19.18 32.25
C ARG A 515 -8.23 -20.05 31.15
N ASN A 516 -8.09 -21.36 31.36
CA ASN A 516 -7.60 -22.25 30.32
C ASN A 516 -8.62 -22.43 29.19
N GLN A 517 -9.92 -22.46 29.51
CA GLN A 517 -11.00 -22.51 28.53
C GLN A 517 -11.10 -21.21 27.72
N GLU A 518 -10.93 -20.05 28.36
CA GLU A 518 -10.82 -18.73 27.70
C GLU A 518 -9.65 -18.70 26.72
N LEU A 519 -8.45 -19.13 27.16
CA LEU A 519 -7.25 -19.20 26.30
C LEU A 519 -7.41 -20.22 25.15
N GLU A 520 -8.10 -21.35 25.36
CA GLU A 520 -8.42 -22.29 24.29
C GLU A 520 -9.38 -21.69 23.25
N VAL A 521 -10.35 -20.86 23.67
CA VAL A 521 -11.26 -20.16 22.77
C VAL A 521 -10.52 -19.06 21.99
N GLU A 522 -9.68 -18.27 22.65
CA GLU A 522 -8.86 -17.23 22.02
C GLU A 522 -7.84 -17.82 21.02
N ASN A 523 -7.22 -18.95 21.35
CA ASN A 523 -6.31 -19.63 20.42
C ASN A 523 -7.07 -20.18 19.20
N ARG A 524 -8.27 -20.72 19.38
CA ARG A 524 -9.14 -21.16 18.26
C ARG A 524 -9.58 -19.99 17.39
N SER A 525 -9.97 -18.84 17.96
CA SER A 525 -10.35 -17.67 17.17
C SER A 525 -9.16 -17.11 16.39
N MET A 526 -7.99 -16.99 17.03
CA MET A 526 -6.73 -16.58 16.37
C MET A 526 -6.39 -17.50 15.18
N GLN A 527 -6.51 -18.82 15.35
CA GLN A 527 -6.29 -19.79 14.27
C GLN A 527 -7.31 -19.61 13.12
N GLN A 528 -8.59 -19.39 13.43
CA GLN A 528 -9.62 -19.12 12.43
C GLN A 528 -9.34 -17.81 11.67
N THR A 529 -8.96 -16.73 12.35
CA THR A 529 -8.58 -15.46 11.72
C THR A 529 -7.35 -15.63 10.82
N MET A 530 -6.33 -16.37 11.28
CA MET A 530 -5.14 -16.65 10.47
C MET A 530 -5.50 -17.45 9.21
N GLN A 531 -6.39 -18.45 9.32
CA GLN A 531 -6.85 -19.23 8.18
C GLN A 531 -7.71 -18.41 7.21
N ALA A 532 -8.57 -17.51 7.72
CA ALA A 532 -9.36 -16.59 6.90
C ALA A 532 -8.47 -15.62 6.10
N LEU A 533 -7.52 -14.96 6.76
CA LEU A 533 -6.54 -14.08 6.10
C LEU A 533 -5.68 -14.82 5.07
N GLN A 534 -5.36 -16.08 5.32
CA GLN A 534 -4.60 -16.91 4.38
C GLN A 534 -5.42 -17.28 3.15
N ASN A 535 -6.71 -17.60 3.32
CA ASN A 535 -7.65 -17.81 2.21
C ASN A 535 -7.86 -16.52 1.40
N GLU A 536 -7.96 -15.36 2.05
CA GLU A 536 -8.08 -14.06 1.38
C GLU A 536 -6.81 -13.73 0.58
N LEU A 537 -5.61 -13.94 1.14
CA LEU A 537 -4.34 -13.79 0.43
C LEU A 537 -4.26 -14.69 -0.80
N ASP A 538 -4.69 -15.95 -0.72
CA ASP A 538 -4.67 -16.88 -1.85
C ASP A 538 -5.76 -16.57 -2.89
N SER A 539 -6.91 -16.03 -2.47
CA SER A 539 -7.95 -15.48 -3.37
C SER A 539 -7.42 -14.26 -4.13
N LEU A 540 -6.86 -13.28 -3.43
CA LEU A 540 -6.23 -12.10 -4.02
C LEU A 540 -5.08 -12.47 -4.95
N ARG A 541 -4.26 -13.48 -4.63
CA ARG A 541 -3.24 -14.00 -5.56
C ARG A 541 -3.87 -14.59 -6.81
N ALA A 542 -4.92 -15.41 -6.67
CA ALA A 542 -5.60 -16.02 -7.82
C ALA A 542 -6.23 -14.96 -8.74
N ASP A 543 -6.83 -13.92 -8.17
CA ASP A 543 -7.45 -12.84 -8.94
C ASP A 543 -6.41 -11.89 -9.56
N ASN A 544 -5.30 -11.61 -8.87
CA ASN A 544 -4.17 -10.90 -9.49
C ASN A 544 -3.58 -11.67 -10.68
N ILE A 545 -3.50 -13.00 -10.61
CA ILE A 545 -3.06 -13.84 -11.75
C ILE A 545 -4.06 -13.79 -12.91
N LYS A 546 -5.38 -13.83 -12.64
CA LYS A 546 -6.41 -13.64 -13.69
C LYS A 546 -6.38 -12.22 -14.29
N LEU A 547 -6.10 -11.21 -13.47
CA LEU A 547 -5.99 -9.83 -13.93
C LEU A 547 -4.76 -9.67 -14.82
N TYR A 548 -3.63 -10.28 -14.45
CA TYR A 548 -2.44 -10.37 -15.29
C TYR A 548 -2.71 -11.11 -16.61
N GLU A 549 -3.42 -12.23 -16.59
CA GLU A 549 -3.86 -12.95 -17.80
C GLU A 549 -4.70 -12.04 -18.73
N LYS A 550 -5.64 -11.29 -18.16
CA LYS A 550 -6.47 -10.32 -18.90
C LYS A 550 -5.65 -9.16 -19.45
N ILE A 551 -4.66 -8.66 -18.71
CA ILE A 551 -3.71 -7.62 -19.17
C ILE A 551 -2.85 -8.16 -20.31
N LYS A 552 -2.30 -9.39 -20.21
CA LYS A 552 -1.51 -10.04 -21.26
C LYS A 552 -2.34 -10.30 -22.52
N PHE A 553 -3.61 -10.68 -22.37
CA PHE A 553 -4.56 -10.81 -23.47
C PHE A 553 -4.84 -9.45 -24.16
N LEU A 554 -5.04 -8.38 -23.39
CA LEU A 554 -5.25 -7.04 -23.94
C LEU A 554 -3.97 -6.46 -24.60
N GLN A 555 -2.79 -6.75 -24.05
CA GLN A 555 -1.49 -6.41 -24.67
C GLN A 555 -1.20 -7.19 -25.96
N SER A 556 -1.95 -8.26 -26.27
CA SER A 556 -1.82 -8.97 -27.55
C SER A 556 -2.47 -8.23 -28.73
N TYR A 557 -3.29 -7.20 -28.46
CA TYR A 557 -3.69 -6.23 -29.48
C TYR A 557 -2.57 -5.21 -29.71
N PRO A 558 -2.24 -4.85 -30.97
CA PRO A 558 -1.10 -3.99 -31.28
C PRO A 558 -1.38 -2.51 -30.95
N GLY A 559 -1.22 -2.14 -29.67
CA GLY A 559 -1.27 -0.78 -29.12
C GLY A 559 -0.05 -0.49 -28.26
N LYS A 560 0.57 0.69 -28.44
CA LYS A 560 1.90 1.05 -27.89
C LYS A 560 1.99 1.05 -26.35
N ALA A 561 3.21 0.73 -25.90
CA ALA A 561 3.86 1.08 -24.62
C ALA A 561 3.30 0.44 -23.33
N GLY A 562 4.10 0.21 -22.29
CA GLY A 562 5.55 0.43 -22.15
C GLY A 562 5.90 0.72 -20.69
N GLY A 563 6.61 -0.20 -20.02
CA GLY A 563 6.96 -0.10 -18.60
C GLY A 563 7.11 -1.49 -17.97
N SER A 564 8.35 -1.91 -17.70
CA SER A 564 8.64 -3.19 -17.06
C SER A 564 8.60 -3.03 -15.54
N ASP A 565 7.41 -3.11 -14.96
CA ASP A 565 7.25 -3.14 -13.50
C ASP A 565 7.60 -4.51 -12.91
N ASP A 566 8.27 -4.53 -11.75
CA ASP A 566 8.73 -5.75 -11.07
C ASP A 566 7.55 -6.60 -10.58
N THR A 567 6.41 -5.97 -10.26
CA THR A 567 5.18 -6.68 -9.92
C THR A 567 4.65 -7.50 -11.12
N VAL A 568 4.71 -6.93 -12.32
CA VAL A 568 4.28 -7.55 -13.58
C VAL A 568 5.18 -8.74 -13.91
N MET A 569 6.50 -8.63 -13.70
CA MET A 569 7.44 -9.77 -13.83
C MET A 569 7.14 -10.89 -12.82
N ARG A 570 6.81 -10.56 -11.57
CA ARG A 570 6.49 -11.55 -10.53
C ARG A 570 5.22 -12.33 -10.84
N TYR A 571 4.16 -11.66 -11.32
CA TYR A 571 2.93 -12.34 -11.73
C TYR A 571 3.08 -13.04 -13.09
N SER A 572 3.94 -12.54 -14.00
CA SER A 572 4.30 -13.24 -15.24
C SER A 572 4.91 -14.61 -14.96
N SER A 573 5.89 -14.68 -14.07
CA SER A 573 6.51 -15.95 -13.69
C SER A 573 5.51 -16.94 -13.08
N GLN A 574 4.57 -16.47 -12.24
CA GLN A 574 3.51 -17.32 -11.67
C GLN A 574 2.48 -17.78 -12.69
N TYR A 575 2.18 -16.96 -13.69
CA TYR A 575 1.28 -17.28 -14.80
C TYR A 575 1.91 -18.33 -15.74
N GLU A 576 3.17 -18.13 -16.14
CA GLU A 576 3.89 -19.07 -17.01
C GLU A 576 4.16 -20.41 -16.31
N GLU A 577 4.43 -20.41 -15.00
CA GLU A 577 4.55 -21.64 -14.20
C GLU A 577 3.24 -22.42 -14.05
N ARG A 578 2.08 -21.76 -14.20
CA ARG A 578 0.75 -22.43 -14.29
C ARG A 578 0.44 -22.98 -15.67
N LEU A 579 0.98 -22.37 -16.73
CA LEU A 579 0.71 -22.74 -18.11
C LEU A 579 1.61 -23.87 -18.63
N ASP A 580 2.85 -24.00 -18.13
CA ASP A 580 3.75 -25.09 -18.53
C ASP A 580 3.36 -26.43 -17.85
N PRO A 581 2.84 -27.42 -18.60
CA PRO A 581 2.50 -28.72 -18.04
C PRO A 581 3.74 -29.46 -17.53
N PHE A 582 4.91 -29.22 -18.14
CA PHE A 582 6.18 -29.86 -17.80
C PHE A 582 6.79 -29.31 -16.52
N ALA A 583 6.56 -28.04 -16.15
CA ALA A 583 6.87 -27.50 -14.83
C ALA A 583 6.10 -28.25 -13.73
N SER A 584 4.79 -28.48 -13.92
CA SER A 584 3.97 -29.22 -12.96
C SER A 584 4.40 -30.70 -12.85
N PHE A 585 4.75 -31.32 -13.98
CA PHE A 585 5.22 -32.71 -14.06
C PHE A 585 6.60 -32.87 -13.41
N SER A 586 7.56 -32.01 -13.74
CA SER A 586 8.92 -32.05 -13.17
C SER A 586 8.93 -31.76 -11.66
N LYS A 587 8.06 -30.88 -11.15
CA LYS A 587 7.82 -30.72 -9.71
C LYS A 587 7.31 -32.01 -9.06
N LYS A 588 6.26 -32.64 -9.63
CA LYS A 588 5.72 -33.92 -9.14
C LYS A 588 6.75 -35.06 -9.20
N GLU A 589 7.55 -35.13 -10.25
CA GLU A 589 8.59 -36.16 -10.38
C GLU A 589 9.74 -35.92 -9.39
N ARG A 590 10.19 -34.66 -9.22
CA ARG A 590 11.17 -34.29 -8.19
C ARG A 590 10.67 -34.60 -6.79
N GLN A 591 9.38 -34.45 -6.53
CA GLN A 591 8.74 -34.80 -5.26
C GLN A 591 8.62 -36.33 -5.07
N ARG A 592 8.30 -37.10 -6.11
CA ARG A 592 8.38 -38.58 -6.08
C ARG A 592 9.81 -39.05 -5.78
N ARG A 593 10.81 -38.53 -6.50
CA ARG A 593 12.23 -38.82 -6.24
C ARG A 593 12.63 -38.44 -4.82
N TYR A 594 12.18 -37.30 -4.30
CA TYR A 594 12.43 -36.89 -2.92
C TYR A 594 11.78 -37.83 -1.89
N LEU A 595 10.57 -38.32 -2.14
CA LEU A 595 9.91 -39.29 -1.26
C LEU A 595 10.60 -40.65 -1.26
N SER A 596 11.14 -41.12 -2.40
CA SER A 596 11.88 -42.38 -2.51
C SER A 596 13.28 -42.38 -1.91
N LEU A 597 13.79 -41.24 -1.45
CA LEU A 597 15.11 -41.15 -0.79
C LEU A 597 15.11 -41.73 0.64
N SER A 598 16.26 -42.26 1.07
CA SER A 598 16.46 -42.71 2.45
C SER A 598 16.33 -41.54 3.44
N PRO A 599 15.95 -41.76 4.72
CA PRO A 599 15.96 -40.71 5.75
C PRO A 599 17.32 -39.99 5.87
N TRP A 600 18.42 -40.71 5.68
CA TRP A 600 19.78 -40.15 5.70
C TRP A 600 20.07 -39.27 4.48
N ASP A 601 19.65 -39.68 3.28
CA ASP A 601 19.78 -38.87 2.06
C ASP A 601 18.93 -37.59 2.16
N LYS A 602 17.74 -37.69 2.76
CA LYS A 602 16.86 -36.53 3.04
C LYS A 602 17.52 -35.54 4.00
N ALA A 603 18.18 -36.01 5.06
CA ALA A 603 18.95 -35.17 5.97
C ALA A 603 20.17 -34.52 5.29
N THR A 604 20.86 -35.25 4.41
CA THR A 604 22.00 -34.72 3.64
C THR A 604 21.55 -33.68 2.61
N LEU A 605 20.39 -33.90 1.96
CA LEU A 605 19.79 -32.94 1.02
C LEU A 605 19.19 -31.71 1.70
N SER A 606 18.65 -31.82 2.92
CA SER A 606 18.18 -30.65 3.68
C SER A 606 19.37 -29.82 4.17
N LEU A 607 20.43 -30.46 4.69
CA LEU A 607 21.68 -29.79 5.05
C LEU A 607 22.34 -29.11 3.85
N GLY A 608 22.47 -29.82 2.72
CA GLY A 608 23.00 -29.28 1.48
C GLY A 608 22.18 -28.12 0.93
N ARG A 609 20.84 -28.17 0.99
CA ARG A 609 19.97 -27.04 0.65
C ARG A 609 20.14 -25.86 1.60
N GLY A 610 20.26 -26.09 2.90
CA GLY A 610 20.48 -25.03 3.89
C GLY A 610 21.81 -24.31 3.68
N ILE A 611 22.86 -25.05 3.31
CA ILE A 611 24.17 -24.48 2.97
C ILE A 611 24.10 -23.71 1.65
N LEU A 612 23.43 -24.22 0.60
CA LEU A 612 23.37 -23.55 -0.70
C LEU A 612 22.42 -22.35 -0.76
N SER A 613 21.30 -22.36 -0.01
CA SER A 613 20.26 -21.33 -0.11
C SER A 613 20.71 -19.98 0.47
N ASN A 614 21.50 -20.00 1.55
CA ASN A 614 21.93 -18.78 2.23
C ASN A 614 23.34 -18.37 1.77
N LYS A 615 23.50 -17.11 1.34
CA LYS A 615 24.80 -16.52 0.95
C LYS A 615 25.83 -16.63 2.08
N MET A 616 25.43 -16.41 3.34
CA MET A 616 26.32 -16.53 4.50
C MET A 616 26.73 -17.99 4.77
N ALA A 617 25.79 -18.94 4.65
CA ALA A 617 26.09 -20.35 4.87
C ALA A 617 27.07 -20.91 3.81
N ARG A 618 26.96 -20.48 2.55
CA ARG A 618 27.96 -20.78 1.51
C ARG A 618 29.35 -20.26 1.87
N THR A 619 29.45 -19.00 2.33
CA THR A 619 30.72 -18.41 2.76
C THR A 619 31.34 -19.16 3.95
N VAL A 620 30.54 -19.48 4.97
CA VAL A 620 31.00 -20.26 6.14
C VAL A 620 31.44 -21.67 5.73
N ALA A 621 30.69 -22.36 4.87
CA ALA A 621 31.06 -23.69 4.39
C ALA A 621 32.35 -23.67 3.55
N PHE A 622 32.59 -22.62 2.75
CA PHE A 622 33.83 -22.43 2.00
C PHE A 622 35.04 -22.23 2.94
N PHE A 623 34.93 -21.36 3.95
CA PHE A 623 36.01 -21.18 4.92
C PHE A 623 36.23 -22.41 5.80
N TYR A 624 35.17 -23.14 6.15
CA TYR A 624 35.26 -24.40 6.88
C TYR A 624 36.00 -25.49 6.08
N THR A 625 35.65 -25.67 4.80
CA THR A 625 36.36 -26.65 3.95
C THR A 625 37.80 -26.24 3.69
N LEU A 626 38.08 -24.95 3.48
CA LEU A 626 39.44 -24.42 3.35
C LEU A 626 40.27 -24.67 4.62
N PHE A 627 39.71 -24.37 5.80
CA PHE A 627 40.36 -24.64 7.09
C PHE A 627 40.64 -26.13 7.30
N LEU A 628 39.71 -27.00 6.93
CA LEU A 628 39.87 -28.45 7.04
C LEU A 628 40.97 -28.96 6.09
N HIS A 629 41.07 -28.42 4.87
CA HIS A 629 42.19 -28.72 3.96
C HIS A 629 43.54 -28.23 4.52
N CYS A 630 43.60 -27.02 5.09
CA CYS A 630 44.80 -26.53 5.78
C CYS A 630 45.20 -27.43 6.96
N LEU A 631 44.23 -27.90 7.75
CA LEU A 631 44.47 -28.80 8.88
C LEU A 631 45.00 -30.16 8.41
N VAL A 632 44.39 -30.76 7.39
CA VAL A 632 44.88 -32.01 6.78
C VAL A 632 46.29 -31.82 6.22
N PHE A 633 46.55 -30.70 5.53
CA PHE A 633 47.89 -30.39 5.01
C PHE A 633 48.92 -30.22 6.13
N LEU A 634 48.58 -29.57 7.23
CA LEU A 634 49.45 -29.43 8.41
C LEU A 634 49.74 -30.78 9.09
N VAL A 635 48.74 -31.67 9.18
CA VAL A 635 48.93 -33.03 9.70
C VAL A 635 49.86 -33.83 8.79
N LEU A 636 49.61 -33.84 7.48
CA LEU A 636 50.45 -34.54 6.50
C LEU A 636 51.88 -33.97 6.43
N TYR A 637 52.02 -32.65 6.54
CA TYR A 637 53.32 -31.99 6.65
C TYR A 637 54.05 -32.42 7.92
N LYS A 638 53.38 -32.44 9.08
CA LYS A 638 53.97 -32.90 10.34
C LYS A 638 54.39 -34.37 10.28
N THR A 639 53.59 -35.25 9.68
CA THR A 639 53.97 -36.67 9.54
C THR A 639 55.15 -36.83 8.59
N ALA A 640 55.14 -36.18 7.43
CA ALA A 640 56.26 -36.22 6.47
C ALA A 640 57.56 -35.64 7.05
N TRP A 641 57.47 -34.52 7.77
CA TRP A 641 58.61 -33.89 8.46
C TRP A 641 59.17 -34.80 9.57
N SER A 642 58.30 -35.41 10.38
CA SER A 642 58.72 -36.37 11.42
C SER A 642 59.36 -37.62 10.83
N GLU A 643 58.87 -38.09 9.68
CA GLU A 643 59.45 -39.23 8.97
C GLU A 643 60.82 -38.86 8.35
N SER A 644 60.96 -37.67 7.77
CA SER A 644 62.24 -37.17 7.26
C SER A 644 63.29 -37.12 8.37
N ILE A 645 62.99 -36.51 9.52
CA ILE A 645 63.92 -36.48 10.67
C ILE A 645 64.29 -37.90 11.11
N GLY A 646 63.35 -38.85 11.09
CA GLY A 646 63.63 -40.25 11.39
C GLY A 646 64.64 -40.89 10.41
N ARG A 647 64.49 -40.62 9.11
CA ARG A 647 65.41 -41.07 8.05
C ARG A 647 66.77 -40.38 8.12
N ASP A 648 66.80 -39.08 8.40
CA ASP A 648 68.05 -38.31 8.54
C ASP A 648 68.84 -38.77 9.78
N CYS A 649 68.14 -39.06 10.89
CA CYS A 649 68.74 -39.62 12.09
C CYS A 649 69.28 -41.04 11.87
N SER A 650 68.55 -41.92 11.18
CA SER A 650 69.03 -43.27 10.86
C SER A 650 70.21 -43.25 9.89
N ALA A 651 70.18 -42.38 8.87
CA ALA A 651 71.30 -42.14 7.97
C ALA A 651 72.54 -41.58 8.70
N PHE A 652 72.36 -40.65 9.64
CA PHE A 652 73.45 -40.12 10.47
C PHE A 652 74.04 -41.19 11.39
N CYS A 653 73.22 -42.01 12.03
CA CYS A 653 73.66 -43.14 12.84
C CYS A 653 74.40 -44.20 12.01
N ALA A 654 73.89 -44.56 10.83
CA ALA A 654 74.55 -45.49 9.91
C ALA A 654 75.90 -44.94 9.42
N LYS A 655 75.97 -43.65 9.06
CA LYS A 655 77.23 -42.99 8.71
C LYS A 655 78.21 -43.00 9.88
N LYS A 656 77.78 -42.61 11.08
CA LYS A 656 78.64 -42.59 12.28
C LYS A 656 79.13 -44.00 12.66
N TYR A 657 78.33 -45.03 12.44
CA TYR A 657 78.74 -46.43 12.60
C TYR A 657 79.76 -46.84 11.52
N SER A 658 79.54 -46.48 10.26
CA SER A 658 80.50 -46.69 9.17
C SER A 658 81.84 -45.98 9.43
N ASP A 659 81.81 -44.71 9.84
CA ASP A 659 82.98 -43.92 10.20
C ASP A 659 83.73 -44.53 11.40
N HIS A 660 83.00 -45.09 12.38
CA HIS A 660 83.60 -45.83 13.51
C HIS A 660 84.25 -47.14 13.04
N LEU A 661 83.59 -47.89 12.16
CA LEU A 661 84.12 -49.15 11.61
C LEU A 661 85.42 -48.90 10.84
N HIS A 662 85.43 -47.90 9.96
CA HIS A 662 86.64 -47.43 9.26
C HIS A 662 87.74 -47.02 10.26
N ARG A 663 87.40 -46.21 11.26
CA ARG A 663 88.41 -45.61 12.16
C ARG A 663 89.02 -46.57 13.18
N PHE A 664 88.31 -47.64 13.55
CA PHE A 664 88.73 -48.55 14.63
C PHE A 664 88.93 -50.01 14.21
N HIS A 665 88.40 -50.46 13.06
CA HIS A 665 88.47 -51.86 12.63
C HIS A 665 89.08 -52.09 11.24
N GLU A 666 89.45 -51.05 10.49
CA GLU A 666 90.04 -51.19 9.13
C GLU A 666 91.44 -51.86 9.12
N ASN A 667 92.07 -52.02 10.29
CA ASN A 667 93.36 -52.71 10.44
C ASN A 667 93.28 -54.07 11.18
N ASP A 668 92.08 -54.56 11.54
CA ASP A 668 91.92 -55.91 12.10
C ASP A 668 91.99 -56.96 10.97
N GLN A 669 93.17 -57.53 10.73
CA GLN A 669 93.44 -58.55 9.69
C GLN A 669 92.81 -59.94 9.96
N ASN A 670 91.59 -60.00 10.49
CA ASN A 670 90.84 -61.25 10.69
C ASN A 670 89.35 -61.10 10.35
N LEU A 671 89.08 -60.76 9.09
CA LEU A 671 87.81 -60.98 8.39
C LEU A 671 88.07 -61.38 6.93
#